data_AF-A0AAV3F6U6-F1
#
_entry.id   AF-A0AAV3F6U6-F1
#
_cell.length_a   1.000
_cell.length_b   1.000
_cell.length_c   1.000
_cell.angle_alpha   90.00
_cell.angle_beta   90.00
_cell.angle_gamma   90.00
#
_symmetry.space_group_name_H-M   'P 1'
#
loop_
_entity.id
_entity.type
_entity.pdbx_description
1 polymer ?
#
loop_
_entity_poly.entity_id
_entity_poly.type
_entity_poly.pdbx_seq_one_letter_code
_entity_poly.pdbx_strand_id
1 'polypeptide(L)'
;MWLSLFVFSGVLSVGAVAGGINPFEYLVNREIVEVYNDQDEPKPEVKVGKPHDIEQALPKNSTSGNFRVFLGEAIKNKTTGLVVDAEGNAIVPEGYIYSFHNTQDEANRNTNKQKEILYVDKFNPTTAPLTRFLRVQSVVDATKVTVSPFLIKVKPEEGATLNDRVTGRPDQYQNADKEGNATFVLLEDKNQLYYGNSNTELFKVDGTSKTKLTDAEINKFTTNKNQLIEAKIVLDGETATRQFTLFVEKLKVSGVNPVLESVETRKDDTNRYGDYDLKKTIPALLATGENPDYYTITFHKTAYDAQRNENPIDISKPYEGAHGTDATARISYKLAKSASPLVSTSQKVVFKVIDKPIIPPLQNVSYCDSKIASYSLTIDGQTKVIADGRTIATDEEQAAEGFDPKGKYSIGYFNSEEDAIANTNKIVGVEITVKLNETRKIWARLTNLEDKNFNTAFFYASLGYDNLKTAEVSTQVFHYCQVENNTGESTVNLRRYEGTVMGKTSITNTPNLNPTDKITTVYYENEKDAEADVNRMPESKVTAYPIKMGEVKGPIYTRVIMTEGFDCKADNYSSFKVSLGVELAIDYFPKESTQQLCINTETNEIAPVVLSVENKDVKGRPIVITWQYEVSRENGWIVYNTVPGSGNQTSIKIDKSGNYRAIASYATSPYPGVQSCSTETIVWTVKAPPVAVVEGVDATGMLNSMEIDEKGETMVRLGVLDGGTSPITDGYDFAIDNSAFQPSSQFYNIPIGEHIAYARNRVTGCSTSVKFSVFGYPKYFTPNGDGYNDTWNIPGLKGHNEARIYIYDRSGRLLKQLSPHTEGWDGTWNGKPMPSTDYWFTVEFVNDFKAPNDMNGRKVSYKGHFSLKR
;
A
#
# COMPACT_ATOMS: atom_id res chain seq x y z
N MET A 1 -34.37 5.01 -26.81
CA MET A 1 -35.38 5.87 -27.48
C MET A 1 -36.23 6.51 -26.40
N TRP A 2 -36.72 7.74 -26.60
CA TRP A 2 -37.53 8.52 -25.63
C TRP A 2 -38.80 7.78 -25.15
N LEU A 3 -39.28 7.99 -23.91
CA LEU A 3 -40.23 9.05 -23.49
C LEU A 3 -41.50 9.06 -24.39
N SER A 4 -42.76 9.04 -23.94
CA SER A 4 -43.38 9.53 -22.68
C SER A 4 -44.85 9.02 -22.58
N LEU A 5 -45.48 8.98 -21.39
CA LEU A 5 -46.85 9.54 -21.14
C LEU A 5 -47.36 9.36 -19.70
N PHE A 6 -47.39 10.49 -18.98
CA PHE A 6 -48.26 10.88 -17.85
C PHE A 6 -49.78 10.56 -18.07
N VAL A 7 -50.75 10.65 -17.12
CA VAL A 7 -50.92 11.47 -15.88
C VAL A 7 -51.97 10.84 -14.89
N PHE A 8 -52.07 11.40 -13.66
CA PHE A 8 -53.21 11.45 -12.68
C PHE A 8 -53.51 10.21 -11.78
N SER A 9 -53.76 10.31 -10.46
CA SER A 9 -53.48 11.35 -9.41
C SER A 9 -53.99 10.97 -8.00
N GLY A 10 -53.40 11.54 -6.94
CA GLY A 10 -53.96 11.58 -5.56
C GLY A 10 -52.90 11.64 -4.44
N VAL A 11 -52.06 12.68 -4.23
CA VAL A 11 -52.32 14.12 -3.92
C VAL A 11 -53.00 14.26 -2.53
N LEU A 12 -52.51 15.00 -1.51
CA LEU A 12 -51.50 16.10 -1.33
C LEU A 12 -50.26 15.63 -0.47
N SER A 13 -49.30 16.43 0.04
CA SER A 13 -49.03 17.89 0.02
C SER A 13 -47.54 18.25 -0.15
N VAL A 14 -47.19 18.87 -1.28
CA VAL A 14 -46.03 19.76 -1.42
C VAL A 14 -46.57 21.07 -1.99
N GLY A 15 -46.25 22.19 -1.36
CA GLY A 15 -46.76 23.51 -1.76
C GLY A 15 -46.26 23.89 -3.15
N ALA A 16 -47.16 24.41 -3.99
CA ALA A 16 -46.82 24.82 -5.35
C ALA A 16 -45.99 26.11 -5.37
N VAL A 17 -44.86 26.10 -6.09
CA VAL A 17 -44.22 27.32 -6.56
C VAL A 17 -45.00 27.77 -7.81
N ALA A 18 -45.79 28.83 -7.66
CA ALA A 18 -46.57 29.43 -8.74
C ALA A 18 -46.24 30.93 -8.85
N GLY A 19 -46.13 31.43 -10.08
CA GLY A 19 -45.78 32.83 -10.37
C GLY A 19 -44.27 33.07 -10.39
N GLY A 20 -43.71 33.31 -11.59
CA GLY A 20 -42.27 33.46 -11.78
C GLY A 20 -41.85 34.92 -11.96
N ILE A 21 -40.72 35.29 -11.35
CA ILE A 21 -39.81 36.32 -11.85
C ILE A 21 -38.40 35.74 -11.70
N ASN A 22 -37.56 35.85 -12.74
CA ASN A 22 -36.18 35.40 -12.65
C ASN A 22 -35.39 36.35 -11.72
N PRO A 23 -34.71 35.87 -10.64
CA PRO A 23 -33.93 36.73 -9.77
C PRO A 23 -32.83 37.51 -10.50
N PHE A 24 -32.35 37.00 -11.65
CA PHE A 24 -31.40 37.71 -12.51
C PHE A 24 -32.03 38.83 -13.36
N GLU A 25 -33.34 38.79 -13.65
CA GLU A 25 -34.05 39.93 -14.28
C GLU A 25 -34.30 41.05 -13.26
N TYR A 26 -34.56 40.69 -12.00
CA TYR A 26 -34.69 41.67 -10.92
C TYR A 26 -33.49 42.63 -10.89
N LEU A 27 -32.27 42.12 -11.13
CA LEU A 27 -31.01 42.90 -11.18
C LEU A 27 -31.09 44.15 -12.08
N VAL A 28 -31.97 44.19 -13.10
CA VAL A 28 -32.03 45.24 -14.13
C VAL A 28 -32.81 46.50 -13.71
N ASN A 29 -33.84 46.40 -12.85
CA ASN A 29 -34.62 47.57 -12.40
C ASN A 29 -33.95 48.31 -11.21
N ARG A 30 -34.14 49.64 -11.13
CA ARG A 30 -33.25 50.57 -10.40
C ARG A 30 -33.78 51.04 -9.03
N GLU A 31 -32.88 51.58 -8.21
CA GLU A 31 -33.05 52.19 -6.85
C GLU A 31 -33.12 51.16 -5.68
N ILE A 32 -32.72 51.43 -4.43
CA ILE A 32 -32.65 52.68 -3.62
C ILE A 32 -31.34 52.75 -2.75
N VAL A 33 -31.01 53.94 -2.24
CA VAL A 33 -30.02 54.24 -1.19
C VAL A 33 -30.74 54.71 0.08
N GLU A 34 -30.43 54.19 1.28
CA GLU A 34 -30.68 54.86 2.56
C GLU A 34 -29.57 54.55 3.59
N VAL A 35 -29.27 55.51 4.48
CA VAL A 35 -28.31 55.36 5.59
C VAL A 35 -28.98 55.81 6.88
N TYR A 36 -29.25 54.84 7.77
CA TYR A 36 -29.84 55.11 9.08
C TYR A 36 -28.77 55.27 10.16
N ASN A 37 -28.92 56.33 10.95
CA ASN A 37 -28.27 56.51 12.25
C ASN A 37 -29.26 56.02 13.31
N ASP A 38 -29.05 54.81 13.82
CA ASP A 38 -30.13 54.00 14.41
C ASP A 38 -30.50 54.46 15.85
N GLN A 39 -31.52 55.31 15.93
CA GLN A 39 -32.41 55.48 17.09
C GLN A 39 -33.84 55.21 16.61
N ASP A 40 -34.65 54.65 17.51
CA ASP A 40 -36.10 54.42 17.39
C ASP A 40 -36.56 53.14 16.64
N GLU A 41 -36.17 51.97 17.14
CA GLU A 41 -37.12 50.95 17.62
C GLU A 41 -36.42 49.85 18.46
N PRO A 42 -37.10 49.16 19.41
CA PRO A 42 -36.48 48.08 20.20
C PRO A 42 -36.17 46.81 19.36
N LYS A 43 -36.64 46.78 18.09
CA LYS A 43 -36.26 45.84 17.02
C LYS A 43 -36.51 46.52 15.64
N PRO A 44 -35.51 47.11 14.97
CA PRO A 44 -35.75 47.80 13.70
C PRO A 44 -35.92 46.84 12.50
N GLU A 45 -36.84 47.19 11.60
CA GLU A 45 -37.07 46.58 10.29
C GLU A 45 -37.32 47.69 9.24
N VAL A 46 -36.45 47.82 8.22
CA VAL A 46 -36.61 48.76 7.09
C VAL A 46 -36.27 48.07 5.76
N LYS A 47 -37.02 48.42 4.70
CA LYS A 47 -36.97 47.84 3.35
C LYS A 47 -36.01 48.63 2.45
N VAL A 48 -35.17 47.98 1.63
CA VAL A 48 -34.43 48.67 0.54
C VAL A 48 -34.27 47.77 -0.70
N GLY A 49 -34.28 48.42 -1.88
CA GLY A 49 -33.93 47.84 -3.18
C GLY A 49 -32.42 47.63 -3.40
N LYS A 50 -31.98 47.63 -4.66
CA LYS A 50 -30.66 47.08 -5.06
C LYS A 50 -29.48 48.05 -4.92
N PRO A 51 -28.24 47.52 -4.80
CA PRO A 51 -27.14 48.26 -4.19
C PRO A 51 -26.49 49.24 -5.15
N HIS A 52 -26.44 50.54 -4.79
CA HIS A 52 -25.50 51.55 -5.28
C HIS A 52 -25.30 52.64 -4.19
N ASP A 53 -24.32 53.54 -4.40
CA ASP A 53 -24.00 54.77 -3.63
C ASP A 53 -24.50 54.94 -2.17
N ILE A 54 -23.77 54.42 -1.19
CA ILE A 54 -24.01 54.70 0.25
C ILE A 54 -23.47 56.08 0.63
N GLU A 55 -24.24 56.98 1.26
CA GLU A 55 -23.82 58.35 1.63
C GLU A 55 -23.94 58.67 3.13
N GLN A 56 -22.88 59.22 3.75
CA GLN A 56 -22.89 59.68 5.15
C GLN A 56 -22.35 61.12 5.30
N ALA A 57 -22.90 61.90 6.23
CA ALA A 57 -22.48 63.27 6.55
C ALA A 57 -21.50 63.34 7.74
N LEU A 58 -20.53 64.26 7.70
CA LEU A 58 -19.53 64.49 8.76
C LEU A 58 -19.29 65.99 9.06
N PRO A 59 -18.86 66.34 10.30
CA PRO A 59 -18.48 67.71 10.65
C PRO A 59 -17.35 68.27 9.78
N LYS A 60 -17.43 69.56 9.38
CA LYS A 60 -16.44 70.22 8.50
C LYS A 60 -14.96 70.08 8.92
N ASN A 61 -14.68 69.87 10.21
CA ASN A 61 -13.31 69.80 10.75
C ASN A 61 -12.85 68.37 11.09
N SER A 62 -13.62 67.32 10.80
CA SER A 62 -13.17 65.93 11.02
C SER A 62 -12.41 65.40 9.81
N THR A 63 -11.08 65.31 9.89
CA THR A 63 -10.21 64.89 8.78
C THR A 63 -10.12 63.37 8.57
N SER A 64 -10.73 62.55 9.43
CA SER A 64 -10.92 61.12 9.19
C SER A 64 -11.97 60.54 10.15
N GLY A 65 -12.96 59.82 9.62
CA GLY A 65 -13.89 59.01 10.41
C GLY A 65 -13.70 57.52 10.15
N ASN A 66 -13.89 56.68 11.17
CA ASN A 66 -14.06 55.25 11.01
C ASN A 66 -15.57 54.95 11.09
N PHE A 67 -16.13 54.31 10.06
CA PHE A 67 -17.55 53.92 10.06
C PHE A 67 -17.73 52.48 9.60
N ARG A 68 -18.93 51.95 9.84
CA ARG A 68 -19.30 50.56 9.55
C ARG A 68 -20.44 50.55 8.56
N VAL A 69 -20.29 49.76 7.51
CA VAL A 69 -21.28 49.58 6.45
C VAL A 69 -21.78 48.14 6.51
N PHE A 70 -23.05 47.96 6.82
CA PHE A 70 -23.65 46.63 6.94
C PHE A 70 -23.98 46.09 5.55
N LEU A 71 -23.41 44.92 5.21
CA LEU A 71 -23.51 44.27 3.92
C LEU A 71 -24.26 42.94 4.06
N GLY A 72 -25.61 43.00 4.04
CA GLY A 72 -26.40 41.76 3.96
C GLY A 72 -27.85 41.77 4.43
N GLU A 73 -28.32 42.77 5.19
CA GLU A 73 -29.69 42.70 5.77
C GLU A 73 -30.82 42.81 4.72
N ALA A 74 -30.57 43.44 3.57
CA ALA A 74 -31.55 43.64 2.49
C ALA A 74 -31.99 42.36 1.73
N ILE A 75 -31.64 41.15 2.19
CA ILE A 75 -31.89 39.87 1.49
C ILE A 75 -32.66 38.85 2.36
N LYS A 76 -32.93 39.13 3.65
CA LYS A 76 -33.63 38.17 4.55
C LYS A 76 -34.76 38.81 5.36
N ASN A 77 -35.97 38.28 5.24
CA ASN A 77 -37.03 38.51 6.23
C ASN A 77 -36.64 37.85 7.57
N LYS A 78 -36.64 38.62 8.67
CA LYS A 78 -36.16 38.16 9.99
C LYS A 78 -37.11 37.20 10.74
N THR A 79 -38.34 36.96 10.25
CA THR A 79 -39.32 36.07 10.92
C THR A 79 -39.46 34.70 10.26
N THR A 80 -39.25 34.58 8.94
CA THR A 80 -39.41 33.31 8.20
C THR A 80 -38.24 32.93 7.30
N GLY A 81 -37.32 33.85 7.00
CA GLY A 81 -36.17 33.60 6.12
C GLY A 81 -36.46 33.58 4.61
N LEU A 82 -37.70 33.81 4.18
CA LEU A 82 -38.10 33.90 2.76
C LEU A 82 -38.13 35.35 2.27
N VAL A 83 -38.10 35.54 0.94
CA VAL A 83 -38.19 36.87 0.28
C VAL A 83 -39.66 37.13 -0.14
N VAL A 84 -40.07 38.39 -0.28
CA VAL A 84 -41.44 38.79 -0.69
C VAL A 84 -41.41 40.00 -1.65
N ASP A 85 -42.44 40.14 -2.49
CA ASP A 85 -42.59 41.26 -3.46
C ASP A 85 -43.27 42.50 -2.83
N ALA A 86 -43.46 43.55 -3.64
CA ALA A 86 -44.04 44.82 -3.19
C ALA A 86 -45.53 44.69 -2.81
N GLU A 87 -46.22 43.72 -3.41
CA GLU A 87 -47.62 43.37 -3.17
C GLU A 87 -47.81 42.38 -2.01
N GLY A 88 -46.73 41.82 -1.47
CA GLY A 88 -46.70 40.96 -0.29
C GLY A 88 -46.73 39.45 -0.57
N ASN A 89 -46.56 39.02 -1.82
CA ASN A 89 -46.46 37.60 -2.18
C ASN A 89 -45.06 37.06 -1.90
N ALA A 90 -44.96 35.77 -1.56
CA ALA A 90 -43.66 35.11 -1.35
C ALA A 90 -42.87 34.98 -2.66
N ILE A 91 -41.81 35.77 -2.80
CA ILE A 91 -40.74 35.47 -3.75
C ILE A 91 -39.93 34.35 -3.10
N VAL A 92 -40.09 33.12 -3.57
CA VAL A 92 -39.19 32.03 -3.17
C VAL A 92 -37.91 32.12 -3.99
N PRO A 93 -36.75 32.36 -3.35
CA PRO A 93 -35.50 31.80 -3.83
C PRO A 93 -34.89 30.90 -2.76
N GLU A 94 -35.61 29.85 -2.35
CA GLU A 94 -34.92 28.62 -1.93
C GLU A 94 -34.01 28.21 -3.11
N GLY A 95 -32.71 28.45 -2.95
CA GLY A 95 -31.75 28.05 -3.96
C GLY A 95 -30.70 29.07 -4.39
N TYR A 96 -30.35 30.11 -3.62
CA TYR A 96 -29.23 31.01 -3.96
C TYR A 96 -28.36 31.41 -2.73
N ILE A 97 -27.05 31.62 -2.97
CA ILE A 97 -26.00 32.01 -2.01
C ILE A 97 -25.42 33.37 -2.44
N TYR A 98 -25.22 34.26 -1.47
CA TYR A 98 -24.71 35.62 -1.67
C TYR A 98 -23.36 35.81 -0.97
N SER A 99 -22.44 36.60 -1.55
CA SER A 99 -21.20 37.00 -0.88
C SER A 99 -20.64 38.33 -1.41
N PHE A 100 -20.03 39.13 -0.52
CA PHE A 100 -19.45 40.43 -0.84
C PHE A 100 -17.92 40.36 -0.92
N HIS A 101 -17.31 41.16 -1.81
CA HIS A 101 -15.89 41.11 -2.15
C HIS A 101 -15.33 42.52 -2.42
N ASN A 102 -14.02 42.70 -2.26
CA ASN A 102 -13.37 43.98 -2.50
C ASN A 102 -13.11 44.22 -4.01
N THR A 103 -12.86 43.16 -4.78
CA THR A 103 -12.61 43.22 -6.22
C THR A 103 -13.50 42.29 -7.04
N GLN A 104 -13.67 42.59 -8.33
CA GLN A 104 -14.42 41.76 -9.29
C GLN A 104 -13.83 40.33 -9.38
N ASP A 105 -12.50 40.19 -9.37
CA ASP A 105 -11.83 38.89 -9.50
C ASP A 105 -12.01 37.99 -8.27
N GLU A 106 -11.97 38.57 -7.07
CA GLU A 106 -12.30 37.87 -5.82
C GLU A 106 -13.76 37.38 -5.83
N ALA A 107 -14.69 38.21 -6.34
CA ALA A 107 -16.09 37.84 -6.51
C ALA A 107 -16.26 36.71 -7.56
N ASN A 108 -15.63 36.83 -8.72
CA ASN A 108 -15.67 35.78 -9.74
C ASN A 108 -15.16 34.43 -9.18
N ARG A 109 -14.07 34.46 -8.41
CA ARG A 109 -13.43 33.26 -7.80
C ARG A 109 -14.01 32.84 -6.45
N ASN A 110 -14.98 33.58 -5.90
CA ASN A 110 -15.59 33.33 -4.58
C ASN A 110 -14.61 33.35 -3.39
N THR A 111 -13.52 34.12 -3.49
CA THR A 111 -12.43 34.19 -2.49
C THR A 111 -12.46 35.51 -1.71
N ASN A 112 -11.78 35.58 -0.56
CA ASN A 112 -11.71 36.79 0.29
C ASN A 112 -13.07 37.44 0.57
N LYS A 113 -14.07 36.62 0.92
CA LYS A 113 -15.42 37.08 1.28
C LYS A 113 -15.33 38.08 2.43
N GLN A 114 -15.92 39.25 2.22
CA GLN A 114 -16.09 40.25 3.27
C GLN A 114 -17.16 39.77 4.26
N LYS A 115 -17.01 40.20 5.52
CA LYS A 115 -18.01 39.94 6.57
C LYS A 115 -19.29 40.73 6.27
N GLU A 116 -20.38 40.37 6.92
CA GLU A 116 -21.68 41.07 6.86
C GLU A 116 -21.62 42.53 7.36
N ILE A 117 -20.46 42.99 7.81
CA ILE A 117 -20.14 44.36 8.17
C ILE A 117 -18.76 44.71 7.59
N LEU A 118 -18.72 45.66 6.66
CA LEU A 118 -17.50 46.28 6.15
C LEU A 118 -17.08 47.41 7.10
N TYR A 119 -15.83 47.40 7.51
CA TYR A 119 -15.23 48.44 8.34
C TYR A 119 -14.43 49.37 7.42
N VAL A 120 -14.77 50.65 7.40
CA VAL A 120 -14.10 51.67 6.59
C VAL A 120 -13.37 52.61 7.56
N ASP A 121 -12.11 52.30 7.82
CA ASP A 121 -11.26 53.11 8.70
C ASP A 121 -10.64 54.28 7.92
N LYS A 122 -10.66 55.47 8.52
CA LYS A 122 -10.03 56.70 8.04
C LYS A 122 -10.40 57.12 6.61
N PHE A 123 -11.68 57.00 6.23
CA PHE A 123 -12.13 57.50 4.94
C PHE A 123 -12.07 59.04 4.90
N ASN A 124 -11.61 59.61 3.77
CA ASN A 124 -11.55 61.04 3.56
C ASN A 124 -12.76 61.50 2.71
N PRO A 125 -13.61 62.44 3.19
CA PRO A 125 -14.75 62.95 2.42
C PRO A 125 -14.37 63.67 1.10
N THR A 126 -13.09 63.92 0.83
CA THR A 126 -12.60 64.47 -0.45
C THR A 126 -12.01 63.44 -1.42
N THR A 127 -11.93 62.15 -1.04
CA THR A 127 -11.48 61.07 -1.96
C THR A 127 -12.62 60.51 -2.82
N ALA A 128 -12.26 59.90 -3.96
CA ALA A 128 -13.20 59.30 -4.90
C ALA A 128 -14.03 58.15 -4.27
N PRO A 129 -15.23 57.84 -4.81
CA PRO A 129 -16.11 56.80 -4.27
C PRO A 129 -15.44 55.42 -4.21
N LEU A 130 -15.75 54.66 -3.17
CA LEU A 130 -15.16 53.35 -2.89
C LEU A 130 -15.97 52.22 -3.52
N THR A 131 -15.44 51.55 -4.55
CA THR A 131 -16.13 50.44 -5.24
C THR A 131 -15.99 49.09 -4.52
N ARG A 132 -17.06 48.31 -4.51
CA ARG A 132 -17.16 46.94 -3.96
C ARG A 132 -18.05 46.05 -4.84
N PHE A 133 -18.04 44.73 -4.61
CA PHE A 133 -18.70 43.75 -5.50
C PHE A 133 -19.55 42.74 -4.72
N LEU A 134 -20.75 42.45 -5.23
CA LEU A 134 -21.66 41.40 -4.76
C LEU A 134 -21.66 40.23 -5.76
N ARG A 135 -21.54 39.02 -5.24
CA ARG A 135 -21.64 37.74 -5.97
C ARG A 135 -22.93 37.01 -5.57
N VAL A 136 -23.63 36.45 -6.54
CA VAL A 136 -24.83 35.60 -6.36
C VAL A 136 -24.63 34.28 -7.10
N GLN A 137 -24.93 33.14 -6.48
CA GLN A 137 -24.78 31.79 -7.05
C GLN A 137 -25.98 30.90 -6.70
N SER A 138 -26.48 30.05 -7.60
CA SER A 138 -27.54 29.10 -7.22
C SER A 138 -27.01 27.92 -6.37
N VAL A 139 -27.78 27.51 -5.37
CA VAL A 139 -27.61 26.27 -4.58
C VAL A 139 -28.10 25.06 -5.39
N VAL A 140 -29.13 25.23 -6.23
CA VAL A 140 -29.73 24.15 -7.04
C VAL A 140 -28.88 23.88 -8.30
N ASP A 141 -28.29 24.92 -8.88
CA ASP A 141 -27.34 24.82 -10.00
C ASP A 141 -26.11 25.69 -9.74
N ALA A 142 -25.08 25.09 -9.12
CA ALA A 142 -23.85 25.77 -8.73
C ALA A 142 -23.10 26.42 -9.91
N THR A 143 -23.43 26.13 -11.17
CA THR A 143 -22.80 26.75 -12.34
C THR A 143 -23.37 28.15 -12.65
N LYS A 144 -24.58 28.47 -12.18
CA LYS A 144 -25.21 29.78 -12.40
C LYS A 144 -24.74 30.79 -11.36
N VAL A 145 -23.89 31.73 -11.80
CA VAL A 145 -23.27 32.78 -10.97
C VAL A 145 -23.42 34.15 -11.66
N THR A 146 -23.58 35.22 -10.89
CA THR A 146 -23.52 36.61 -11.39
C THR A 146 -22.82 37.50 -10.37
N VAL A 147 -22.10 38.52 -10.85
CA VAL A 147 -21.34 39.50 -10.04
C VAL A 147 -21.72 40.91 -10.46
N SER A 148 -21.91 41.82 -9.48
CA SER A 148 -22.33 43.21 -9.71
C SER A 148 -21.61 44.19 -8.77
N PRO A 149 -21.17 45.38 -9.23
CA PRO A 149 -20.50 46.40 -8.41
C PRO A 149 -21.48 47.33 -7.65
N PHE A 150 -20.99 47.96 -6.58
CA PHE A 150 -21.63 49.06 -5.86
C PHE A 150 -20.59 50.05 -5.30
N LEU A 151 -21.03 51.22 -4.81
CA LEU A 151 -20.19 52.37 -4.44
C LEU A 151 -20.51 52.91 -3.04
N ILE A 152 -19.53 53.56 -2.39
CA ILE A 152 -19.66 54.24 -1.08
C ILE A 152 -19.04 55.64 -1.16
N LYS A 153 -19.73 56.64 -0.61
CA LYS A 153 -19.44 58.09 -0.66
C LYS A 153 -19.62 58.72 0.73
N VAL A 154 -18.89 59.80 1.02
CA VAL A 154 -19.02 60.55 2.28
C VAL A 154 -18.97 62.05 1.96
N LYS A 155 -19.87 62.85 2.56
CA LYS A 155 -20.02 64.28 2.29
C LYS A 155 -19.70 65.12 3.53
N PRO A 156 -18.93 66.23 3.41
CA PRO A 156 -18.80 67.22 4.48
C PRO A 156 -20.02 68.16 4.45
N GLU A 157 -20.60 68.47 5.60
CA GLU A 157 -21.94 69.09 5.63
C GLU A 157 -21.97 70.59 5.99
N GLU A 158 -22.89 71.30 5.36
CA GLU A 158 -23.26 72.69 5.62
C GLU A 158 -24.79 72.77 5.74
N GLY A 159 -25.33 72.70 6.96
CA GLY A 159 -26.78 72.82 7.21
C GLY A 159 -27.35 72.04 8.39
N ALA A 160 -26.77 70.90 8.79
CA ALA A 160 -27.34 70.04 9.84
C ALA A 160 -27.32 70.65 11.26
N THR A 161 -28.31 70.30 12.09
CA THR A 161 -28.47 70.71 13.49
C THR A 161 -27.70 69.79 14.46
N LEU A 162 -27.59 70.15 15.76
CA LEU A 162 -27.00 69.24 16.75
C LEU A 162 -27.76 67.90 16.85
N ASN A 163 -29.10 67.89 16.70
CA ASN A 163 -29.92 66.67 16.80
C ASN A 163 -29.63 65.65 15.70
N ASP A 164 -29.27 66.13 14.50
CA ASP A 164 -28.91 65.29 13.35
C ASP A 164 -27.51 64.68 13.50
N ARG A 165 -26.65 65.32 14.31
CA ARG A 165 -25.24 64.97 14.52
C ARG A 165 -24.99 64.04 15.72
N VAL A 166 -25.99 63.77 16.56
CA VAL A 166 -25.84 62.79 17.67
C VAL A 166 -26.02 61.38 17.13
N THR A 167 -25.06 60.50 17.38
CA THR A 167 -25.14 59.10 16.94
C THR A 167 -26.06 58.29 17.84
N GLY A 168 -26.98 57.55 17.22
CA GLY A 168 -27.81 56.58 17.88
C GLY A 168 -27.00 55.40 18.41
N ARG A 169 -27.22 55.04 19.68
CA ARG A 169 -26.59 53.87 20.28
C ARG A 169 -27.66 52.79 20.50
N PRO A 170 -27.44 51.56 20.05
CA PRO A 170 -28.38 50.48 20.28
C PRO A 170 -28.45 50.14 21.78
N ASP A 171 -29.58 49.58 22.19
CA ASP A 171 -29.79 49.08 23.54
C ASP A 171 -28.72 48.02 23.93
N GLN A 172 -28.33 48.01 25.21
CA GLN A 172 -27.26 47.13 25.71
C GLN A 172 -27.85 45.94 26.47
N TYR A 173 -27.37 44.74 26.17
CA TYR A 173 -27.81 43.49 26.81
C TYR A 173 -26.74 42.96 27.74
N GLN A 174 -27.11 42.67 28.99
CA GLN A 174 -26.22 42.08 29.99
C GLN A 174 -26.94 40.95 30.74
N ASN A 175 -26.24 39.84 30.93
CA ASN A 175 -26.76 38.68 31.65
C ASN A 175 -26.82 39.00 33.15
N ALA A 176 -27.92 38.64 33.80
CA ALA A 176 -28.09 38.80 35.24
C ALA A 176 -27.46 37.63 36.03
N ASP A 177 -26.96 37.91 37.24
CA ASP A 177 -26.55 36.90 38.22
C ASP A 177 -27.74 36.06 38.75
N LYS A 178 -27.45 35.10 39.64
CA LYS A 178 -28.46 34.16 40.17
C LYS A 178 -29.55 34.87 41.00
N GLU A 179 -29.22 35.96 41.69
CA GLU A 179 -30.18 36.84 42.37
C GLU A 179 -31.02 37.65 41.34
N GLY A 180 -30.40 38.02 40.21
CA GLY A 180 -31.01 38.73 39.10
C GLY A 180 -30.43 40.10 38.81
N ASN A 181 -29.25 40.43 39.33
CA ASN A 181 -28.58 41.71 39.10
C ASN A 181 -27.60 41.61 37.93
N ALA A 182 -27.58 42.62 37.07
CA ALA A 182 -26.60 42.78 36.02
C ALA A 182 -25.79 44.07 36.27
N THR A 183 -24.49 44.04 35.95
CA THR A 183 -23.60 45.21 36.03
C THR A 183 -23.23 45.68 34.63
N PHE A 184 -23.45 46.95 34.33
CA PHE A 184 -23.08 47.64 33.11
C PHE A 184 -21.94 48.63 33.38
N VAL A 185 -21.04 48.80 32.41
CA VAL A 185 -19.97 49.81 32.45
C VAL A 185 -20.29 50.86 31.38
N LEU A 186 -20.88 51.97 31.80
CA LEU A 186 -21.39 53.03 30.90
C LEU A 186 -20.33 54.11 30.59
N LEU A 187 -19.08 53.92 31.03
CA LEU A 187 -18.03 54.92 30.94
C LEU A 187 -17.45 55.05 29.52
N GLU A 188 -17.23 53.94 28.82
CA GLU A 188 -16.86 53.96 27.40
C GLU A 188 -18.00 54.53 26.54
N ASP A 189 -19.24 54.26 26.97
CA ASP A 189 -20.48 54.62 26.29
C ASP A 189 -20.71 56.13 26.30
N LYS A 190 -20.50 56.77 27.46
CA LYS A 190 -20.54 58.24 27.67
C LYS A 190 -19.72 59.00 26.62
N ASN A 191 -18.55 58.48 26.26
CA ASN A 191 -17.61 59.11 25.33
C ASN A 191 -18.00 58.87 23.86
N GLN A 192 -18.69 57.77 23.54
CA GLN A 192 -18.98 57.38 22.15
C GLN A 192 -20.26 58.03 21.59
N LEU A 193 -21.17 58.51 22.43
CA LEU A 193 -22.49 59.03 22.04
C LEU A 193 -22.46 60.30 21.14
N TYR A 194 -21.35 61.05 21.15
CA TYR A 194 -21.10 62.17 20.23
C TYR A 194 -19.63 62.16 19.77
N TYR A 195 -19.28 61.20 18.92
CA TYR A 195 -17.98 61.11 18.22
C TYR A 195 -16.72 61.33 19.08
N GLY A 196 -16.74 60.96 20.38
CA GLY A 196 -15.60 61.11 21.30
C GLY A 196 -15.65 62.31 22.27
N ASN A 197 -16.70 63.12 22.28
CA ASN A 197 -16.79 64.29 23.17
C ASN A 197 -17.15 63.90 24.62
N SER A 198 -16.45 64.49 25.59
CA SER A 198 -16.62 64.25 27.03
C SER A 198 -17.78 64.99 27.68
N ASN A 199 -18.41 65.96 26.99
CA ASN A 199 -19.48 66.82 27.53
C ASN A 199 -20.87 66.17 27.52
N THR A 200 -20.95 64.87 27.82
CA THR A 200 -22.18 64.07 27.85
C THR A 200 -22.60 63.82 29.30
N GLU A 201 -23.86 64.09 29.64
CA GLU A 201 -24.45 63.77 30.94
C GLU A 201 -25.42 62.59 30.81
N LEU A 202 -25.31 61.59 31.69
CA LEU A 202 -26.22 60.43 31.71
C LEU A 202 -27.21 60.53 32.88
N PHE A 203 -28.46 60.16 32.62
CA PHE A 203 -29.56 60.17 33.59
C PHE A 203 -30.25 58.80 33.59
N LYS A 204 -30.48 58.24 34.79
CA LYS A 204 -31.38 57.12 34.99
C LYS A 204 -32.83 57.63 34.88
N VAL A 205 -33.65 56.98 34.06
CA VAL A 205 -35.06 57.33 33.86
C VAL A 205 -35.94 56.28 34.53
N ASP A 206 -36.67 56.68 35.57
CA ASP A 206 -37.62 55.84 36.31
C ASP A 206 -39.03 56.45 36.17
N GLY A 207 -39.79 56.01 35.16
CA GLY A 207 -41.07 56.61 34.79
C GLY A 207 -40.89 58.06 34.32
N THR A 208 -41.47 59.01 35.03
CA THR A 208 -41.30 60.46 34.77
C THR A 208 -40.11 61.09 35.50
N SER A 209 -39.47 60.37 36.42
CA SER A 209 -38.34 60.90 37.23
C SER A 209 -37.01 60.65 36.54
N LYS A 210 -36.12 61.64 36.54
CA LYS A 210 -34.77 61.58 35.96
C LYS A 210 -33.73 61.87 37.03
N THR A 211 -32.82 60.93 37.27
CA THR A 211 -31.73 61.07 38.25
C THR A 211 -30.40 61.08 37.53
N LYS A 212 -29.61 62.16 37.67
CA LYS A 212 -28.28 62.27 37.06
C LYS A 212 -27.32 61.25 37.67
N LEU A 213 -26.61 60.50 36.83
CA LEU A 213 -25.60 59.55 37.27
C LEU A 213 -24.24 60.23 37.43
N THR A 214 -23.54 59.93 38.52
CA THR A 214 -22.14 60.35 38.74
C THR A 214 -21.18 59.43 38.00
N ASP A 215 -19.95 59.90 37.72
CA ASP A 215 -18.94 59.09 37.02
C ASP A 215 -18.56 57.80 37.78
N ALA A 216 -18.71 57.78 39.11
CA ALA A 216 -18.54 56.58 39.93
C ALA A 216 -19.64 55.53 39.71
N GLU A 217 -20.89 55.96 39.56
CA GLU A 217 -22.04 55.10 39.25
C GLU A 217 -22.01 54.62 37.80
N ILE A 218 -21.68 55.51 36.86
CA ILE A 218 -21.52 55.22 35.42
C ILE A 218 -20.51 54.07 35.21
N ASN A 219 -19.43 54.05 35.97
CA ASN A 219 -18.38 53.03 35.84
C ASN A 219 -18.80 51.62 36.32
N LYS A 220 -19.86 51.50 37.14
CA LYS A 220 -20.35 50.23 37.70
C LYS A 220 -21.87 50.26 37.94
N PHE A 221 -22.64 50.55 36.90
CA PHE A 221 -24.08 50.73 37.03
C PHE A 221 -24.81 49.37 37.13
N THR A 222 -25.44 49.09 38.27
CA THR A 222 -26.17 47.84 38.52
C THR A 222 -27.68 48.00 38.46
N THR A 223 -28.37 47.08 37.77
CA THR A 223 -29.84 46.98 37.75
C THR A 223 -30.28 45.50 37.67
N ASN A 224 -31.47 45.19 38.18
CA ASN A 224 -32.07 43.84 38.15
C ASN A 224 -33.31 43.73 37.24
N LYS A 225 -33.58 44.77 36.46
CA LYS A 225 -34.64 44.87 35.45
C LYS A 225 -34.15 45.72 34.29
N ASN A 226 -34.88 45.69 33.18
CA ASN A 226 -34.64 46.59 32.05
C ASN A 226 -34.69 48.06 32.52
N GLN A 227 -33.65 48.83 32.24
CA GLN A 227 -33.50 50.20 32.73
C GLN A 227 -33.31 51.17 31.57
N LEU A 228 -34.14 52.21 31.51
CA LEU A 228 -34.00 53.28 30.54
C LEU A 228 -32.97 54.32 31.03
N ILE A 229 -32.04 54.68 30.15
CA ILE A 229 -31.00 55.70 30.36
C ILE A 229 -31.17 56.80 29.31
N GLU A 230 -31.08 58.06 29.74
CA GLU A 230 -31.06 59.23 28.86
C GLU A 230 -29.67 59.85 28.85
N ALA A 231 -29.13 60.08 27.65
CA ALA A 231 -27.96 60.89 27.42
C ALA A 231 -28.38 62.30 26.99
N LYS A 232 -27.81 63.31 27.65
CA LYS A 232 -27.95 64.73 27.30
C LYS A 232 -26.59 65.27 26.86
N ILE A 233 -26.57 65.90 25.69
CA ILE A 233 -25.38 66.52 25.09
C ILE A 233 -25.69 68.00 24.92
N VAL A 234 -24.75 68.86 25.31
CA VAL A 234 -24.85 70.32 25.16
C VAL A 234 -23.58 70.82 24.46
N LEU A 235 -23.75 71.51 23.34
CA LEU A 235 -22.65 72.05 22.54
C LEU A 235 -23.06 73.41 21.95
N ASP A 236 -22.21 74.42 22.12
CA ASP A 236 -22.37 75.78 21.57
C ASP A 236 -23.74 76.44 21.81
N GLY A 237 -24.43 76.06 22.90
CA GLY A 237 -25.74 76.57 23.29
C GLY A 237 -26.94 75.71 22.83
N GLU A 238 -26.73 74.80 21.88
CA GLU A 238 -27.74 73.79 21.50
C GLU A 238 -27.71 72.61 22.48
N THR A 239 -28.86 71.95 22.65
CA THR A 239 -29.04 70.76 23.51
C THR A 239 -29.76 69.66 22.75
N ALA A 240 -29.20 68.46 22.79
CA ALA A 240 -29.80 67.24 22.26
C ALA A 240 -29.94 66.18 23.36
N THR A 241 -31.01 65.39 23.30
CA THR A 241 -31.26 64.27 24.22
C THR A 241 -31.61 63.01 23.46
N ARG A 242 -31.01 61.88 23.85
CA ARG A 242 -31.22 60.55 23.25
C ARG A 242 -31.37 59.51 24.37
N GLN A 243 -32.19 58.50 24.15
CA GLN A 243 -32.46 57.45 25.15
C GLN A 243 -31.99 56.09 24.64
N PHE A 244 -31.63 55.20 25.57
CA PHE A 244 -31.33 53.79 25.29
C PHE A 244 -31.66 52.92 26.50
N THR A 245 -32.06 51.69 26.25
CA THR A 245 -32.40 50.69 27.27
C THR A 245 -31.21 49.81 27.59
N LEU A 246 -31.03 49.52 28.88
CA LEU A 246 -30.19 48.46 29.40
C LEU A 246 -31.07 47.24 29.68
N PHE A 247 -31.00 46.21 28.83
CA PHE A 247 -31.75 44.97 28.96
C PHE A 247 -31.05 43.99 29.91
N VAL A 248 -31.84 43.45 30.85
CA VAL A 248 -31.39 42.48 31.85
C VAL A 248 -32.19 41.20 31.70
N GLU A 249 -31.59 40.19 31.06
CA GLU A 249 -32.22 38.88 30.90
C GLU A 249 -31.59 37.82 31.82
N LYS A 250 -32.44 36.95 32.34
CA LYS A 250 -32.04 35.75 33.11
C LYS A 250 -32.02 34.54 32.17
N LEU A 251 -30.94 33.77 32.18
CA LEU A 251 -30.82 32.51 31.45
C LEU A 251 -31.95 31.54 31.85
N LYS A 252 -32.81 31.18 30.89
CA LYS A 252 -33.94 30.25 31.08
C LYS A 252 -33.56 28.83 30.67
N VAL A 253 -32.93 28.11 31.59
CA VAL A 253 -32.59 26.69 31.39
C VAL A 253 -33.69 25.76 31.89
N SER A 254 -33.69 24.53 31.39
CA SER A 254 -34.57 23.46 31.86
C SER A 254 -34.32 23.17 33.34
N GLY A 255 -35.38 22.92 34.11
CA GLY A 255 -35.27 22.46 35.50
C GLY A 255 -34.87 20.99 35.64
N VAL A 256 -34.75 20.25 34.54
CA VAL A 256 -34.51 18.79 34.51
C VAL A 256 -33.29 18.48 33.65
N ASN A 257 -32.35 17.72 34.20
CA ASN A 257 -31.19 17.22 33.46
C ASN A 257 -31.64 16.21 32.39
N PRO A 258 -31.33 16.41 31.09
CA PRO A 258 -31.65 15.43 30.06
C PRO A 258 -30.84 14.14 30.24
N VAL A 259 -31.49 13.00 29.95
CA VAL A 259 -30.85 11.67 29.90
C VAL A 259 -30.67 11.30 28.44
N LEU A 260 -29.48 10.85 28.06
CA LEU A 260 -29.25 10.19 26.79
C LEU A 260 -29.09 8.68 26.99
N GLU A 261 -29.72 7.92 26.11
CA GLU A 261 -29.62 6.47 26.06
C GLU A 261 -28.78 6.02 24.85
N SER A 262 -27.97 4.99 25.04
CA SER A 262 -27.17 4.35 23.99
C SER A 262 -26.96 2.88 24.29
N VAL A 263 -26.86 2.05 23.26
CA VAL A 263 -26.60 0.61 23.40
C VAL A 263 -25.14 0.39 23.79
N GLU A 264 -24.85 -0.65 24.59
CA GLU A 264 -23.48 -0.95 25.02
C GLU A 264 -22.51 -1.11 23.84
N THR A 265 -21.51 -0.23 23.77
CA THR A 265 -20.42 -0.25 22.77
C THR A 265 -19.23 -1.07 23.27
N ARG A 266 -18.84 -0.89 24.54
CA ARG A 266 -17.84 -1.72 25.23
C ARG A 266 -18.09 -1.79 26.73
N LYS A 267 -17.40 -2.70 27.40
CA LYS A 267 -17.39 -2.89 28.85
C LYS A 267 -15.97 -3.13 29.35
N ASP A 268 -15.63 -2.60 30.52
CA ASP A 268 -14.43 -2.97 31.29
C ASP A 268 -14.81 -3.66 32.62
N ASP A 269 -13.83 -3.97 33.46
CA ASP A 269 -14.01 -4.66 34.74
C ASP A 269 -14.97 -3.95 35.72
N THR A 270 -15.25 -2.66 35.49
CA THR A 270 -16.01 -1.79 36.39
C THR A 270 -17.17 -1.03 35.72
N ASN A 271 -17.08 -0.71 34.42
CA ASN A 271 -18.00 0.21 33.73
C ASN A 271 -18.46 -0.33 32.37
N ARG A 272 -19.70 0.04 31.99
CA ARG A 272 -20.26 -0.13 30.64
C ARG A 272 -20.23 1.20 29.92
N TYR A 273 -19.98 1.20 28.61
CA TYR A 273 -19.87 2.41 27.78
C TYR A 273 -20.90 2.39 26.64
N GLY A 274 -21.27 3.59 26.17
CA GLY A 274 -22.11 3.79 24.98
C GLY A 274 -21.75 5.10 24.27
N ASP A 275 -22.13 5.20 22.99
CA ASP A 275 -21.88 6.37 22.16
C ASP A 275 -23.08 7.33 22.15
N TYR A 276 -22.86 8.59 22.54
CA TYR A 276 -23.92 9.56 22.78
C TYR A 276 -23.86 10.76 21.84
N ASP A 277 -24.97 11.03 21.14
CA ASP A 277 -25.13 12.25 20.34
C ASP A 277 -25.64 13.42 21.21
N LEU A 278 -24.69 14.22 21.70
CA LEU A 278 -24.95 15.35 22.58
C LEU A 278 -25.84 16.44 21.93
N LYS A 279 -25.86 16.56 20.60
CA LYS A 279 -26.70 17.57 19.90
C LYS A 279 -28.19 17.36 20.16
N LYS A 280 -28.63 16.10 20.32
CA LYS A 280 -30.03 15.77 20.62
C LYS A 280 -30.53 16.37 21.94
N THR A 281 -29.63 16.73 22.86
CA THR A 281 -30.01 17.33 24.16
C THR A 281 -30.20 18.84 24.10
N ILE A 282 -29.73 19.52 23.05
CA ILE A 282 -29.72 20.99 22.96
C ILE A 282 -31.11 21.62 23.23
N PRO A 283 -32.23 21.11 22.67
CA PRO A 283 -33.56 21.65 22.99
C PRO A 283 -34.02 21.36 24.43
N ALA A 284 -33.57 20.26 25.03
CA ALA A 284 -33.98 19.82 26.37
C ALA A 284 -33.20 20.48 27.51
N LEU A 285 -32.11 21.21 27.19
CA LEU A 285 -31.33 22.02 28.13
C LEU A 285 -31.95 23.41 28.39
N LEU A 286 -32.88 23.84 27.54
CA LEU A 286 -33.52 25.16 27.60
C LEU A 286 -34.96 25.05 28.12
N ALA A 287 -35.51 26.17 28.59
CA ALA A 287 -36.92 26.23 28.96
C ALA A 287 -37.83 26.09 27.72
N THR A 288 -39.02 25.52 27.91
CA THR A 288 -39.98 25.26 26.82
C THR A 288 -40.33 26.54 26.06
N GLY A 289 -40.13 26.53 24.74
CA GLY A 289 -40.41 27.67 23.85
C GLY A 289 -39.21 28.59 23.58
N GLU A 290 -38.08 28.39 24.24
CA GLU A 290 -36.84 29.11 23.93
C GLU A 290 -36.19 28.60 22.64
N ASN A 291 -35.68 29.51 21.81
CA ASN A 291 -34.96 29.16 20.58
C ASN A 291 -33.46 28.90 20.87
N PRO A 292 -32.92 27.69 20.62
CA PRO A 292 -31.51 27.39 20.83
C PRO A 292 -30.54 28.32 20.08
N ASP A 293 -30.95 28.92 18.96
CA ASP A 293 -30.08 29.80 18.18
C ASP A 293 -29.71 31.11 18.87
N TYR A 294 -30.34 31.47 19.98
CA TYR A 294 -29.94 32.63 20.79
C TYR A 294 -28.81 32.31 21.80
N TYR A 295 -28.45 31.03 21.95
CA TYR A 295 -27.53 30.54 22.97
C TYR A 295 -26.25 29.92 22.38
N THR A 296 -25.11 30.20 22.99
CA THR A 296 -23.87 29.43 22.84
C THR A 296 -23.89 28.30 23.87
N ILE A 297 -23.92 27.07 23.38
CA ILE A 297 -23.95 25.85 24.19
C ILE A 297 -22.72 25.01 23.86
N THR A 298 -21.91 24.70 24.87
CA THR A 298 -20.71 23.84 24.76
C THR A 298 -20.78 22.72 25.80
N PHE A 299 -20.22 21.56 25.50
CA PHE A 299 -20.23 20.39 26.39
C PHE A 299 -18.83 20.11 26.90
N HIS A 300 -18.69 19.71 28.17
CA HIS A 300 -17.41 19.51 28.84
C HIS A 300 -17.47 18.27 29.72
N LYS A 301 -16.31 17.62 29.97
CA LYS A 301 -16.25 16.43 30.84
C LYS A 301 -16.48 16.76 32.32
N THR A 302 -16.14 17.97 32.76
CA THR A 302 -16.29 18.38 34.16
C THR A 302 -17.00 19.73 34.29
N ALA A 303 -17.60 19.97 35.45
CA ALA A 303 -18.17 21.27 35.78
C ALA A 303 -17.10 22.37 35.92
N TYR A 304 -15.85 22.02 36.22
CA TYR A 304 -14.73 22.95 36.31
C TYR A 304 -14.34 23.49 34.92
N ASP A 305 -14.19 22.58 33.94
CA ASP A 305 -13.98 22.90 32.53
C ASP A 305 -15.13 23.75 31.99
N ALA A 306 -16.38 23.35 32.27
CA ALA A 306 -17.58 24.07 31.84
C ALA A 306 -17.66 25.50 32.41
N GLN A 307 -17.20 25.74 33.64
CA GLN A 307 -17.18 27.09 34.22
C GLN A 307 -16.15 28.01 33.55
N ARG A 308 -15.01 27.47 33.11
CA ARG A 308 -13.93 28.21 32.43
C ARG A 308 -14.07 28.25 30.91
N ASN A 309 -14.96 27.43 30.34
CA ASN A 309 -15.04 27.16 28.90
C ASN A 309 -13.75 26.54 28.32
N GLU A 310 -13.07 25.73 29.13
CA GLU A 310 -11.85 25.00 28.74
C GLU A 310 -12.20 23.59 28.26
N ASN A 311 -11.38 22.98 27.39
CA ASN A 311 -11.52 21.58 26.96
C ASN A 311 -12.95 21.17 26.47
N PRO A 312 -13.59 21.90 25.53
CA PRO A 312 -14.91 21.53 25.01
C PRO A 312 -14.86 20.19 24.25
N ILE A 313 -15.89 19.37 24.42
CA ILE A 313 -16.12 18.12 23.69
C ILE A 313 -16.53 18.45 22.25
N ASP A 314 -15.86 17.81 21.28
CA ASP A 314 -16.22 17.91 19.87
C ASP A 314 -17.53 17.16 19.59
N ILE A 315 -18.62 17.90 19.41
CA ILE A 315 -19.95 17.38 19.05
C ILE A 315 -20.12 17.08 17.56
N SER A 316 -19.05 17.14 16.73
CA SER A 316 -19.10 16.68 15.34
C SER A 316 -19.26 15.15 15.22
N LYS A 317 -18.95 14.41 16.29
CA LYS A 317 -19.02 12.95 16.41
C LYS A 317 -19.78 12.54 17.68
N PRO A 318 -20.25 11.28 17.79
CA PRO A 318 -20.73 10.74 19.06
C PRO A 318 -19.64 10.77 20.14
N TYR A 319 -20.05 10.93 21.40
CA TYR A 319 -19.18 10.92 22.57
C TYR A 319 -19.30 9.59 23.33
N GLU A 320 -18.21 8.84 23.47
CA GLU A 320 -18.19 7.63 24.32
C GLU A 320 -18.26 8.03 25.80
N GLY A 321 -19.30 7.60 26.49
CA GLY A 321 -19.53 7.86 27.93
C GLY A 321 -19.82 6.58 28.71
N ALA A 322 -19.48 6.55 30.00
CA ALA A 322 -19.79 5.42 30.87
C ALA A 322 -21.20 5.53 31.47
N HIS A 323 -21.86 4.38 31.69
CA HIS A 323 -23.18 4.29 32.31
C HIS A 323 -23.19 5.00 33.68
N GLY A 324 -24.17 5.89 33.90
CA GLY A 324 -24.32 6.64 35.15
C GLY A 324 -23.37 7.84 35.31
N THR A 325 -22.47 8.08 34.35
CA THR A 325 -21.68 9.32 34.31
C THR A 325 -22.43 10.45 33.62
N ASP A 326 -21.91 11.68 33.70
CA ASP A 326 -22.49 12.84 33.03
C ASP A 326 -21.44 13.69 32.30
N ALA A 327 -21.93 14.44 31.30
CA ALA A 327 -21.22 15.59 30.74
C ALA A 327 -21.89 16.87 31.21
N THR A 328 -21.12 17.94 31.38
CA THR A 328 -21.64 19.25 31.78
C THR A 328 -21.76 20.17 30.56
N ALA A 329 -22.98 20.58 30.25
CA ALA A 329 -23.27 21.62 29.25
C ALA A 329 -23.13 23.01 29.88
N ARG A 330 -22.32 23.88 29.28
CA ARG A 330 -22.23 25.33 29.57
C ARG A 330 -23.19 26.06 28.65
N ILE A 331 -24.01 26.96 29.21
CA ILE A 331 -25.04 27.71 28.47
C ILE A 331 -24.84 29.21 28.70
N SER A 332 -24.84 30.00 27.62
CA SER A 332 -24.65 31.45 27.61
C SER A 332 -25.33 32.11 26.40
N TYR A 333 -25.65 33.40 26.44
CA TYR A 333 -26.24 34.11 25.29
C TYR A 333 -25.20 34.47 24.22
N LYS A 334 -25.56 34.37 22.92
CA LYS A 334 -24.68 34.76 21.80
C LYS A 334 -24.42 36.28 21.70
N LEU A 335 -25.31 37.11 22.27
CA LEU A 335 -25.34 38.57 22.07
C LEU A 335 -24.67 39.39 23.19
N ALA A 336 -24.19 38.75 24.25
CA ALA A 336 -23.63 39.45 25.41
C ALA A 336 -22.26 40.08 25.09
N LYS A 337 -22.13 41.40 25.32
CA LYS A 337 -20.97 42.21 24.90
C LYS A 337 -19.76 42.20 25.84
N SER A 338 -19.89 41.74 27.08
CA SER A 338 -18.82 41.82 28.08
C SER A 338 -17.72 40.78 27.87
N ALA A 339 -16.46 41.23 27.90
CA ALA A 339 -15.27 40.37 27.81
C ALA A 339 -14.96 39.59 29.11
N SER A 340 -15.60 39.89 30.25
CA SER A 340 -15.49 39.08 31.48
C SER A 340 -16.48 39.46 32.59
N PRO A 341 -16.86 38.49 33.45
CA PRO A 341 -17.17 37.10 33.11
C PRO A 341 -18.61 37.04 32.56
N LEU A 342 -18.81 36.38 31.42
CA LEU A 342 -20.15 36.06 30.92
C LEU A 342 -20.89 35.23 31.97
N VAL A 343 -21.98 35.77 32.57
CA VAL A 343 -22.84 34.95 33.41
C VAL A 343 -23.36 33.81 32.55
N SER A 344 -23.05 32.62 33.00
CA SER A 344 -23.23 31.35 32.32
C SER A 344 -23.69 30.36 33.37
N THR A 345 -24.56 29.45 32.98
CA THR A 345 -25.02 28.38 33.85
C THR A 345 -24.56 27.04 33.29
N SER A 346 -24.63 26.01 34.13
CA SER A 346 -24.20 24.67 33.78
C SER A 346 -25.27 23.65 34.14
N GLN A 347 -25.54 22.73 33.21
CA GLN A 347 -26.51 21.66 33.37
C GLN A 347 -25.88 20.31 33.00
N LYS A 348 -26.30 19.24 33.68
CA LYS A 348 -25.77 17.89 33.43
C LYS A 348 -26.58 17.19 32.35
N VAL A 349 -25.89 16.49 31.46
CA VAL A 349 -26.44 15.47 30.56
C VAL A 349 -26.04 14.11 31.13
N VAL A 350 -27.02 13.30 31.53
CA VAL A 350 -26.76 11.99 32.17
C VAL A 350 -26.71 10.88 31.12
N PHE A 351 -25.72 10.02 31.20
CA PHE A 351 -25.52 8.91 30.28
C PHE A 351 -26.09 7.60 30.83
N LYS A 352 -26.97 6.96 30.06
CA LYS A 352 -27.56 5.65 30.38
C LYS A 352 -27.21 4.66 29.27
N VAL A 353 -26.44 3.63 29.60
CA VAL A 353 -26.18 2.50 28.69
C VAL A 353 -27.31 1.48 28.81
N ILE A 354 -27.86 1.03 27.69
CA ILE A 354 -28.87 -0.03 27.60
C ILE A 354 -28.18 -1.37 27.27
N ASP A 355 -28.54 -2.42 28.00
CA ASP A 355 -27.97 -3.77 27.83
C ASP A 355 -28.37 -4.41 26.49
N LYS A 356 -27.41 -4.97 25.76
CA LYS A 356 -27.68 -5.83 24.59
C LYS A 356 -28.40 -7.12 25.03
N PRO A 357 -29.37 -7.64 24.25
CA PRO A 357 -29.93 -8.97 24.47
C PRO A 357 -28.83 -10.05 24.51
N ILE A 358 -28.81 -10.91 25.51
CA ILE A 358 -27.79 -11.95 25.63
C ILE A 358 -28.09 -13.09 24.65
N ILE A 359 -27.10 -13.44 23.81
CA ILE A 359 -27.10 -14.68 23.04
C ILE A 359 -26.00 -15.58 23.64
N PRO A 360 -26.34 -16.76 24.19
CA PRO A 360 -25.37 -17.74 24.67
C PRO A 360 -24.62 -18.36 23.49
N PRO A 361 -23.50 -19.06 23.74
CA PRO A 361 -22.74 -19.72 22.69
C PRO A 361 -23.64 -20.62 21.83
N LEU A 362 -23.75 -20.29 20.54
CA LEU A 362 -24.47 -21.11 19.58
C LEU A 362 -23.58 -22.30 19.19
N GLN A 363 -24.13 -23.51 19.25
CA GLN A 363 -23.41 -24.72 18.84
C GLN A 363 -23.36 -24.79 17.31
N ASN A 364 -22.24 -25.28 16.76
CA ASN A 364 -22.14 -25.59 15.35
C ASN A 364 -23.06 -26.77 15.01
N VAL A 365 -23.63 -26.76 13.81
CA VAL A 365 -24.48 -27.84 13.29
C VAL A 365 -23.70 -28.56 12.19
N SER A 366 -23.05 -29.66 12.56
CA SER A 366 -22.28 -30.49 11.65
C SER A 366 -22.98 -31.82 11.39
N TYR A 367 -23.20 -32.15 10.12
CA TYR A 367 -23.54 -33.49 9.68
C TYR A 367 -22.28 -34.15 9.09
N CYS A 368 -22.04 -35.42 9.41
CA CYS A 368 -20.79 -36.11 9.09
C CYS A 368 -21.11 -37.47 8.46
N ASP A 369 -20.94 -37.57 7.14
CA ASP A 369 -21.27 -38.77 6.37
C ASP A 369 -20.49 -38.79 5.05
N SER A 370 -19.59 -39.76 4.89
CA SER A 370 -18.74 -39.92 3.71
C SER A 370 -19.50 -40.36 2.45
N LYS A 371 -20.81 -40.61 2.52
CA LYS A 371 -21.61 -41.22 1.44
C LYS A 371 -22.61 -40.25 0.81
N ILE A 372 -22.78 -39.04 1.36
CA ILE A 372 -23.79 -38.07 0.93
C ILE A 372 -23.12 -36.84 0.30
N ALA A 373 -23.56 -36.46 -0.91
CA ALA A 373 -22.96 -35.34 -1.67
C ALA A 373 -23.43 -33.93 -1.25
N SER A 374 -24.58 -33.83 -0.58
CA SER A 374 -25.16 -32.57 -0.07
C SER A 374 -26.32 -32.90 0.85
N TYR A 375 -26.58 -32.06 1.86
CA TYR A 375 -27.80 -32.14 2.66
C TYR A 375 -28.51 -30.78 2.76
N SER A 376 -29.80 -30.82 3.05
CA SER A 376 -30.56 -29.62 3.43
C SER A 376 -30.85 -29.68 4.91
N LEU A 377 -30.33 -28.70 5.66
CA LEU A 377 -30.65 -28.54 7.07
C LEU A 377 -31.93 -27.72 7.20
N THR A 378 -33.06 -28.38 7.46
CA THR A 378 -34.26 -27.68 7.91
C THR A 378 -34.08 -27.28 9.37
N ILE A 379 -33.79 -26.01 9.64
CA ILE A 379 -33.82 -25.48 11.01
C ILE A 379 -35.27 -25.10 11.30
N ASP A 380 -36.03 -26.04 11.87
CA ASP A 380 -37.26 -25.65 12.57
C ASP A 380 -36.92 -24.73 13.77
N GLY A 381 -37.90 -23.98 14.26
CA GLY A 381 -37.70 -22.82 15.13
C GLY A 381 -37.18 -23.08 16.56
N GLN A 382 -36.39 -24.12 16.80
CA GLN A 382 -36.02 -24.62 18.13
C GLN A 382 -34.62 -24.24 18.65
N THR A 383 -33.89 -23.31 18.03
CA THR A 383 -32.75 -22.65 18.70
C THR A 383 -33.22 -21.62 19.74
N LYS A 384 -33.94 -22.08 20.78
CA LYS A 384 -34.46 -21.25 21.88
C LYS A 384 -33.38 -20.91 22.91
N VAL A 385 -32.68 -19.84 22.60
CA VAL A 385 -32.10 -18.89 23.56
C VAL A 385 -33.27 -18.22 24.36
N ILE A 386 -33.20 -17.89 25.66
CA ILE A 386 -32.56 -16.72 26.32
C ILE A 386 -32.40 -17.01 27.84
N ALA A 387 -31.44 -16.35 28.50
CA ALA A 387 -31.28 -16.24 29.97
C ALA A 387 -32.58 -15.81 30.70
N ASP A 388 -32.91 -16.25 31.93
CA ASP A 388 -32.09 -16.05 33.13
C ASP A 388 -32.51 -17.02 34.26
N GLY A 389 -31.92 -18.21 34.30
CA GLY A 389 -31.83 -19.03 35.53
C GLY A 389 -32.87 -20.12 35.81
N ARG A 390 -33.97 -20.30 35.06
CA ARG A 390 -34.86 -21.49 35.17
C ARG A 390 -35.36 -22.01 33.82
N THR A 391 -35.24 -23.33 33.63
CA THR A 391 -35.56 -24.08 32.40
C THR A 391 -37.04 -24.04 32.06
N ILE A 392 -37.38 -24.03 30.76
CA ILE A 392 -38.76 -24.24 30.29
C ILE A 392 -39.05 -25.74 30.26
N ALA A 393 -39.97 -26.13 31.14
CA ALA A 393 -41.18 -26.92 30.87
C ALA A 393 -41.29 -27.76 29.58
N THR A 394 -41.87 -28.95 29.74
CA THR A 394 -42.15 -29.96 28.70
C THR A 394 -43.38 -29.65 27.84
N ASP A 395 -43.63 -30.43 26.79
CA ASP A 395 -44.83 -30.29 25.95
C ASP A 395 -46.15 -30.50 26.73
N GLU A 396 -46.12 -31.23 27.86
CA GLU A 396 -47.27 -31.42 28.75
C GLU A 396 -47.65 -30.13 29.50
N GLU A 397 -46.70 -29.23 29.73
CA GLU A 397 -46.92 -27.93 30.39
C GLU A 397 -47.36 -26.82 29.41
N GLN A 398 -47.16 -27.01 28.10
CA GLN A 398 -47.71 -26.11 27.06
C GLN A 398 -49.23 -26.26 26.88
N ALA A 399 -49.83 -27.33 27.41
CA ALA A 399 -51.26 -27.61 27.30
C ALA A 399 -52.15 -26.84 28.31
N ALA A 400 -51.54 -26.05 29.21
CA ALA A 400 -52.29 -25.27 30.20
C ALA A 400 -52.95 -24.02 29.59
N GLU A 401 -54.28 -23.88 29.76
CA GLU A 401 -55.01 -22.69 29.33
C GLU A 401 -54.47 -21.43 30.02
N GLY A 402 -53.98 -20.47 29.22
CA GLY A 402 -53.43 -19.18 29.68
C GLY A 402 -51.93 -18.95 29.42
N PHE A 403 -51.23 -19.88 28.78
CA PHE A 403 -49.79 -19.71 28.48
C PHE A 403 -49.53 -18.85 27.23
N ASP A 404 -48.93 -17.66 27.42
CA ASP A 404 -48.45 -16.80 26.33
C ASP A 404 -47.04 -16.22 26.61
N PRO A 405 -46.02 -16.60 25.82
CA PRO A 405 -44.69 -15.97 25.84
C PRO A 405 -44.45 -15.05 24.62
N LYS A 406 -45.47 -14.68 23.83
CA LYS A 406 -45.30 -13.97 22.56
C LYS A 406 -44.96 -12.49 22.76
N GLY A 407 -44.13 -11.98 21.84
CA GLY A 407 -44.11 -10.56 21.49
C GLY A 407 -42.92 -9.74 21.97
N LYS A 408 -42.06 -10.25 22.85
CA LYS A 408 -40.91 -9.46 23.36
C LYS A 408 -39.62 -9.57 22.54
N TYR A 409 -39.33 -10.70 21.89
CA TYR A 409 -38.11 -10.86 21.07
C TYR A 409 -38.42 -11.53 19.72
N SER A 410 -37.57 -11.28 18.73
CA SER A 410 -37.58 -11.94 17.42
C SER A 410 -36.16 -12.36 17.01
N ILE A 411 -36.05 -13.54 16.40
CA ILE A 411 -34.78 -14.05 15.85
C ILE A 411 -34.80 -14.01 14.31
N GLY A 412 -33.65 -13.74 13.72
CA GLY A 412 -33.43 -13.86 12.27
C GLY A 412 -32.07 -14.44 11.94
N TYR A 413 -31.98 -15.12 10.79
CA TYR A 413 -30.76 -15.73 10.29
C TYR A 413 -30.32 -15.07 8.98
N PHE A 414 -29.00 -14.93 8.81
CA PHE A 414 -28.37 -14.11 7.76
C PHE A 414 -27.09 -14.78 7.26
N ASN A 415 -26.68 -14.46 6.02
CA ASN A 415 -25.43 -14.97 5.44
C ASN A 415 -24.20 -14.08 5.76
N SER A 416 -24.39 -12.88 6.31
CA SER A 416 -23.32 -11.93 6.65
C SER A 416 -23.60 -11.25 8.00
N GLU A 417 -22.56 -10.65 8.59
CA GLU A 417 -22.68 -9.89 9.85
C GLU A 417 -23.37 -8.56 9.59
N GLU A 418 -23.03 -7.92 8.47
CA GLU A 418 -23.56 -6.66 8.00
C GLU A 418 -25.08 -6.74 7.80
N ASP A 419 -25.57 -7.82 7.17
CA ASP A 419 -27.01 -8.09 7.03
C ASP A 419 -27.67 -8.35 8.40
N ALA A 420 -27.00 -9.05 9.30
CA ALA A 420 -27.51 -9.29 10.65
C ALA A 420 -27.57 -8.00 11.50
N ILE A 421 -26.65 -7.04 11.29
CA ILE A 421 -26.63 -5.73 11.95
C ILE A 421 -27.64 -4.77 11.31
N ALA A 422 -27.79 -4.78 9.98
CA ALA A 422 -28.74 -3.96 9.24
C ALA A 422 -30.18 -4.54 9.26
N ASN A 423 -30.35 -5.80 9.64
CA ASN A 423 -31.60 -6.57 9.56
C ASN A 423 -32.13 -6.71 8.12
N THR A 424 -31.22 -6.78 7.14
CA THR A 424 -31.50 -6.92 5.69
C THR A 424 -31.25 -8.33 5.19
N ASN A 425 -31.76 -8.71 4.02
CA ASN A 425 -31.46 -10.00 3.37
C ASN A 425 -31.61 -11.26 4.26
N LYS A 426 -32.60 -11.24 5.16
CA LYS A 426 -32.92 -12.36 6.07
C LYS A 426 -33.20 -13.65 5.29
N ILE A 427 -32.69 -14.77 5.79
CA ILE A 427 -32.99 -16.12 5.30
C ILE A 427 -34.44 -16.48 5.69
N VAL A 428 -35.28 -16.82 4.71
CA VAL A 428 -36.73 -17.08 4.87
C VAL A 428 -37.05 -18.54 4.55
N GLY A 429 -37.95 -19.17 5.30
CA GLY A 429 -38.47 -20.53 5.01
C GLY A 429 -37.46 -21.66 5.26
N VAL A 430 -36.73 -21.58 6.38
CA VAL A 430 -35.39 -22.13 6.62
C VAL A 430 -35.13 -23.59 6.20
N GLU A 431 -34.73 -23.78 4.95
CA GLU A 431 -33.78 -24.81 4.52
C GLU A 431 -32.41 -24.18 4.29
N ILE A 432 -31.40 -24.60 5.07
CA ILE A 432 -30.00 -24.25 4.84
C ILE A 432 -29.33 -25.41 4.10
N THR A 433 -29.26 -25.32 2.77
CA THR A 433 -28.49 -26.28 1.98
C THR A 433 -27.00 -26.11 2.23
N VAL A 434 -26.30 -27.22 2.50
CA VAL A 434 -24.84 -27.29 2.67
C VAL A 434 -24.31 -28.44 1.82
N LYS A 435 -23.38 -28.17 0.91
CA LYS A 435 -22.74 -29.18 0.06
C LYS A 435 -21.66 -29.94 0.81
N LEU A 436 -21.30 -31.13 0.33
CA LEU A 436 -20.16 -31.87 0.88
C LEU A 436 -18.89 -31.03 0.80
N ASN A 437 -18.14 -30.94 1.91
CA ASN A 437 -16.99 -30.04 2.10
C ASN A 437 -17.29 -28.54 2.13
N GLU A 438 -18.55 -28.15 2.33
CA GLU A 438 -18.93 -26.75 2.55
C GLU A 438 -19.13 -26.47 4.04
N THR A 439 -18.54 -25.38 4.52
CA THR A 439 -18.88 -24.71 5.79
C THR A 439 -19.58 -23.40 5.47
N ARG A 440 -20.76 -23.18 6.05
CA ARG A 440 -21.48 -21.91 5.98
C ARG A 440 -21.53 -21.27 7.36
N LYS A 441 -20.96 -20.08 7.51
CA LYS A 441 -21.10 -19.25 8.70
C LYS A 441 -22.49 -18.59 8.65
N ILE A 442 -23.35 -18.91 9.61
CA ILE A 442 -24.71 -18.39 9.69
C ILE A 442 -24.79 -17.43 10.86
N TRP A 443 -25.19 -16.19 10.57
CA TRP A 443 -25.37 -15.14 11.58
C TRP A 443 -26.79 -15.15 12.10
N ALA A 444 -26.94 -15.11 13.42
CA ALA A 444 -28.21 -14.97 14.13
C ALA A 444 -28.31 -13.57 14.75
N ARG A 445 -29.41 -12.86 14.50
CA ARG A 445 -29.77 -11.60 15.17
C ARG A 445 -30.91 -11.86 16.14
N LEU A 446 -30.72 -11.54 17.42
CA LEU A 446 -31.78 -11.50 18.42
C LEU A 446 -32.19 -10.03 18.64
N THR A 447 -33.44 -9.69 18.34
CA THR A 447 -33.97 -8.32 18.44
C THR A 447 -35.09 -8.25 19.46
N ASN A 448 -34.98 -7.37 20.45
CA ASN A 448 -36.08 -6.99 21.34
C ASN A 448 -37.11 -6.17 20.54
N LEU A 449 -38.37 -6.56 20.62
CA LEU A 449 -39.47 -5.96 19.88
C LEU A 449 -40.01 -4.70 20.57
N GLU A 450 -39.74 -4.50 21.87
CA GLU A 450 -40.15 -3.31 22.64
C GLU A 450 -39.24 -2.11 22.33
N ASP A 451 -37.94 -2.21 22.63
CA ASP A 451 -36.95 -1.13 22.52
C ASP A 451 -36.14 -1.13 21.20
N LYS A 452 -36.34 -2.14 20.33
CA LYS A 452 -35.59 -2.39 19.08
C LYS A 452 -34.09 -2.69 19.26
N ASN A 453 -33.62 -2.83 20.49
CA ASN A 453 -32.25 -3.22 20.80
C ASN A 453 -32.00 -4.66 20.32
N PHE A 454 -30.77 -4.97 19.93
CA PHE A 454 -30.44 -6.26 19.35
C PHE A 454 -29.01 -6.68 19.65
N ASN A 455 -28.75 -7.95 19.47
CA ASN A 455 -27.42 -8.52 19.49
C ASN A 455 -27.26 -9.50 18.33
N THR A 456 -26.02 -9.80 17.96
CA THR A 456 -25.68 -10.75 16.90
C THR A 456 -24.71 -11.81 17.44
N ALA A 457 -24.85 -13.02 16.93
CA ALA A 457 -23.94 -14.13 17.15
C ALA A 457 -23.86 -14.95 15.86
N PHE A 458 -22.97 -15.93 15.78
CA PHE A 458 -22.92 -16.86 14.65
C PHE A 458 -22.71 -18.30 15.12
N PHE A 459 -23.02 -19.23 14.21
CA PHE A 459 -22.63 -20.63 14.27
C PHE A 459 -22.23 -21.09 12.87
N TYR A 460 -21.53 -22.21 12.77
CA TYR A 460 -21.26 -22.86 11.49
C TYR A 460 -22.27 -23.97 11.23
N ALA A 461 -22.78 -24.03 10.00
CA ALA A 461 -23.47 -25.20 9.46
C ALA A 461 -22.52 -25.89 8.46
N SER A 462 -22.25 -27.19 8.63
CA SER A 462 -21.23 -27.90 7.84
C SER A 462 -21.65 -29.31 7.43
N LEU A 463 -21.16 -29.78 6.28
CA LEU A 463 -21.25 -31.20 5.86
C LEU A 463 -19.85 -31.78 5.63
N GLY A 464 -19.37 -32.57 6.59
CA GLY A 464 -18.04 -33.18 6.58
C GLY A 464 -18.06 -34.71 6.53
N TYR A 465 -16.89 -35.32 6.77
CA TYR A 465 -16.70 -36.77 6.73
C TYR A 465 -16.79 -37.39 8.12
N ASP A 466 -17.47 -38.53 8.24
CA ASP A 466 -17.20 -39.46 9.33
C ASP A 466 -15.90 -40.23 9.06
N ASN A 467 -15.15 -40.55 10.11
CA ASN A 467 -14.00 -41.49 10.05
C ASN A 467 -12.92 -41.11 9.02
N LEU A 468 -12.54 -39.83 8.96
CA LEU A 468 -11.32 -39.37 8.25
C LEU A 468 -10.13 -40.18 8.79
N LYS A 469 -9.34 -40.83 7.91
CA LYS A 469 -8.17 -41.64 8.30
C LYS A 469 -6.84 -41.17 7.72
N THR A 470 -5.89 -40.88 8.61
CA THR A 470 -4.49 -40.54 8.29
C THR A 470 -3.54 -41.62 8.79
N ALA A 471 -2.36 -41.77 8.17
CA ALA A 471 -1.40 -42.76 8.65
C ALA A 471 -0.80 -42.32 9.98
N GLU A 472 -0.82 -43.19 10.99
CA GLU A 472 -0.24 -42.88 12.31
C GLU A 472 1.28 -42.76 12.21
N VAL A 473 1.81 -41.61 12.64
CA VAL A 473 3.24 -41.41 12.89
C VAL A 473 3.46 -41.53 14.39
N SER A 474 3.74 -42.74 14.86
CA SER A 474 4.06 -42.99 16.26
C SER A 474 5.58 -43.08 16.48
N THR A 475 6.07 -42.39 17.52
CA THR A 475 7.44 -42.48 18.05
C THR A 475 8.60 -41.98 17.16
N GLN A 476 8.33 -41.42 15.98
CA GLN A 476 9.38 -40.79 15.16
C GLN A 476 10.00 -39.57 15.88
N VAL A 477 11.31 -39.39 15.74
CA VAL A 477 12.00 -38.15 16.14
C VAL A 477 12.21 -37.30 14.90
N PHE A 478 11.65 -36.09 14.87
CA PHE A 478 11.96 -35.10 13.86
C PHE A 478 13.18 -34.27 14.30
N HIS A 479 14.19 -34.23 13.44
CA HIS A 479 15.45 -33.52 13.66
C HIS A 479 15.40 -32.17 12.94
N TYR A 480 15.47 -31.09 13.69
CA TYR A 480 15.57 -29.73 13.16
C TYR A 480 17.00 -29.23 13.25
N CYS A 481 17.43 -28.41 12.30
CA CYS A 481 18.80 -27.94 12.16
C CYS A 481 18.87 -26.42 12.20
N GLN A 482 19.76 -25.89 13.03
CA GLN A 482 20.07 -24.45 13.11
C GLN A 482 21.54 -24.22 13.49
N VAL A 483 22.10 -23.10 13.06
CA VAL A 483 23.42 -22.62 13.50
C VAL A 483 23.38 -22.26 14.99
N GLU A 484 24.42 -22.63 15.73
CA GLU A 484 24.50 -22.40 17.18
C GLU A 484 24.69 -20.92 17.51
N ASN A 485 23.72 -20.34 18.23
CA ASN A 485 23.85 -19.06 18.93
C ASN A 485 24.30 -19.32 20.38
N ASN A 486 25.07 -18.38 20.96
CA ASN A 486 25.71 -18.56 22.28
C ASN A 486 24.74 -18.69 23.48
N THR A 487 23.43 -18.69 23.24
CA THR A 487 22.36 -18.86 24.24
C THR A 487 21.98 -20.32 24.48
N GLY A 488 22.16 -21.22 23.50
CA GLY A 488 21.76 -22.64 23.58
C GLY A 488 20.25 -22.91 23.59
N GLU A 489 19.43 -21.89 23.80
CA GLU A 489 17.97 -21.90 23.65
C GLU A 489 17.57 -21.36 22.27
N SER A 490 16.67 -22.06 21.59
CA SER A 490 16.11 -21.64 20.31
C SER A 490 14.69 -22.22 20.11
N THR A 491 14.13 -22.03 18.93
CA THR A 491 12.77 -22.46 18.57
C THR A 491 12.73 -23.19 17.24
N VAL A 492 11.90 -24.23 17.14
CA VAL A 492 11.65 -24.98 15.91
C VAL A 492 10.24 -24.73 15.38
N ASN A 493 10.09 -24.69 14.06
CA ASN A 493 8.78 -24.58 13.42
C ASN A 493 8.21 -25.98 13.14
N LEU A 494 7.23 -26.40 13.92
CA LEU A 494 6.62 -27.73 13.82
C LEU A 494 5.97 -27.97 12.45
N ARG A 495 5.43 -26.92 11.81
CA ARG A 495 4.80 -26.97 10.48
C ARG A 495 5.73 -27.52 9.37
N ARG A 496 7.06 -27.45 9.54
CA ARG A 496 8.04 -27.89 8.52
C ARG A 496 7.86 -29.36 8.08
N TYR A 497 7.32 -30.22 8.95
CA TYR A 497 7.07 -31.63 8.66
C TYR A 497 5.58 -31.99 8.59
N GLU A 498 4.68 -31.02 8.44
CA GLU A 498 3.24 -31.26 8.40
C GLU A 498 2.82 -32.29 7.33
N GLY A 499 3.41 -32.21 6.12
CA GLY A 499 3.17 -33.21 5.07
C GLY A 499 3.72 -34.62 5.35
N THR A 500 4.59 -34.78 6.35
CA THR A 500 5.02 -36.10 6.86
C THR A 500 4.12 -36.57 7.99
N VAL A 501 3.73 -35.65 8.89
CA VAL A 501 2.86 -35.91 10.05
C VAL A 501 1.42 -36.27 9.64
N MET A 502 0.88 -35.66 8.57
CA MET A 502 -0.44 -36.03 8.02
C MET A 502 -0.47 -37.45 7.42
N GLY A 503 0.69 -38.08 7.22
CA GLY A 503 0.82 -39.34 6.50
C GLY A 503 0.34 -39.24 5.04
N LYS A 504 0.36 -40.36 4.33
CA LYS A 504 -0.47 -40.48 3.11
C LYS A 504 -1.90 -40.75 3.56
N THR A 505 -2.81 -39.81 3.35
CA THR A 505 -4.26 -39.99 3.55
C THR A 505 -4.75 -41.19 2.74
N SER A 506 -4.90 -42.34 3.39
CA SER A 506 -5.27 -43.59 2.75
C SER A 506 -6.79 -43.69 2.63
N ILE A 507 -7.32 -42.98 1.63
CA ILE A 507 -8.75 -42.98 1.30
C ILE A 507 -9.09 -44.33 0.63
N THR A 508 -9.84 -45.19 1.32
CA THR A 508 -10.23 -46.51 0.79
C THR A 508 -11.54 -46.50 -0.02
N ASN A 509 -12.26 -45.38 -0.04
CA ASN A 509 -13.61 -45.29 -0.62
C ASN A 509 -13.66 -44.34 -1.82
N THR A 510 -14.49 -44.66 -2.80
CA THR A 510 -14.83 -43.78 -3.93
C THR A 510 -16.11 -42.97 -3.64
N PRO A 511 -16.24 -41.72 -4.14
CA PRO A 511 -15.32 -40.99 -5.03
C PRO A 511 -13.96 -40.68 -4.38
N ASN A 512 -12.93 -40.49 -5.19
CA ASN A 512 -11.59 -40.21 -4.68
C ASN A 512 -11.53 -38.77 -4.12
N LEU A 513 -11.75 -38.65 -2.82
CA LEU A 513 -11.90 -37.39 -2.10
C LEU A 513 -10.57 -37.01 -1.47
N ASN A 514 -9.84 -36.09 -2.11
CA ASN A 514 -8.60 -35.52 -1.58
C ASN A 514 -8.83 -34.10 -1.04
N PRO A 515 -9.31 -33.91 0.20
CA PRO A 515 -9.58 -32.61 0.79
C PRO A 515 -8.31 -31.91 1.32
N THR A 516 -7.16 -32.01 0.63
CA THR A 516 -5.89 -31.40 1.09
C THR A 516 -6.01 -29.90 1.37
N ASP A 517 -6.87 -29.20 0.64
CA ASP A 517 -7.10 -27.75 0.80
C ASP A 517 -8.15 -27.42 1.89
N LYS A 518 -8.64 -28.45 2.62
CA LYS A 518 -9.74 -28.41 3.59
C LYS A 518 -9.42 -29.16 4.89
N ILE A 519 -8.20 -29.67 5.04
CA ILE A 519 -7.67 -30.24 6.28
C ILE A 519 -6.49 -29.38 6.79
N THR A 520 -6.28 -29.38 8.09
CA THR A 520 -5.10 -28.76 8.73
C THR A 520 -4.68 -29.59 9.94
N THR A 521 -3.39 -29.59 10.24
CA THR A 521 -2.87 -30.24 11.45
C THR A 521 -2.92 -29.25 12.61
N VAL A 522 -3.46 -29.69 13.73
CA VAL A 522 -3.38 -28.99 15.03
C VAL A 522 -2.52 -29.80 15.99
N TYR A 523 -1.81 -29.11 16.87
CA TYR A 523 -0.77 -29.67 17.72
C TYR A 523 -1.16 -29.47 19.20
N TYR A 524 -0.78 -30.42 20.07
CA TYR A 524 -1.12 -30.45 21.50
C TYR A 524 0.09 -30.94 22.31
N GLU A 525 0.19 -30.51 23.57
CA GLU A 525 1.26 -30.91 24.48
C GLU A 525 0.99 -32.22 25.22
N ASN A 526 -0.24 -32.73 25.15
CA ASN A 526 -0.62 -33.99 25.78
C ASN A 526 -1.70 -34.73 24.97
N GLU A 527 -1.76 -36.04 25.20
CA GLU A 527 -2.63 -36.99 24.51
C GLU A 527 -4.11 -36.71 24.73
N LYS A 528 -4.50 -36.47 25.99
CA LYS A 528 -5.90 -36.29 26.38
C LYS A 528 -6.52 -35.04 25.74
N ASP A 529 -5.77 -33.96 25.65
CA ASP A 529 -6.19 -32.74 24.98
C ASP A 529 -6.29 -32.93 23.46
N ALA A 530 -5.39 -33.74 22.86
CA ALA A 530 -5.49 -34.13 21.45
C ALA A 530 -6.72 -35.03 21.18
N GLU A 531 -7.02 -35.98 22.06
CA GLU A 531 -8.19 -36.86 22.00
C GLU A 531 -9.52 -36.11 22.13
N ALA A 532 -9.60 -35.18 23.08
CA ALA A 532 -10.79 -34.37 23.34
C ALA A 532 -10.91 -33.12 22.44
N ASP A 533 -9.88 -32.81 21.65
CA ASP A 533 -9.74 -31.59 20.85
C ASP A 533 -9.96 -30.29 21.65
N VAL A 534 -9.30 -30.21 22.80
CA VAL A 534 -9.28 -29.03 23.68
C VAL A 534 -7.85 -28.51 23.83
N ASN A 535 -7.66 -27.29 24.33
CA ASN A 535 -6.34 -26.72 24.64
C ASN A 535 -5.29 -26.82 23.51
N ARG A 536 -5.73 -26.71 22.24
CA ARG A 536 -4.84 -26.67 21.05
C ARG A 536 -3.67 -25.70 21.28
N MET A 537 -2.45 -26.10 20.92
CA MET A 537 -1.31 -25.18 20.99
C MET A 537 -1.55 -23.97 20.07
N PRO A 538 -1.30 -22.73 20.56
CA PRO A 538 -1.46 -21.53 19.74
C PRO A 538 -0.43 -21.52 18.61
N GLU A 539 -0.78 -20.96 17.44
CA GLU A 539 0.09 -20.99 16.25
C GLU A 539 1.46 -20.35 16.48
N SER A 540 1.56 -19.36 17.37
CA SER A 540 2.83 -18.77 17.81
C SER A 540 3.77 -19.78 18.49
N LYS A 541 3.22 -20.77 19.21
CA LYS A 541 3.98 -21.86 19.84
C LYS A 541 4.24 -23.01 18.87
N VAL A 542 3.38 -23.22 17.86
CA VAL A 542 3.59 -24.21 16.79
C VAL A 542 4.71 -23.78 15.84
N THR A 543 4.73 -22.50 15.47
CA THR A 543 5.75 -21.92 14.57
C THR A 543 7.08 -21.61 15.26
N ALA A 544 7.07 -21.41 16.57
CA ALA A 544 8.26 -21.16 17.39
C ALA A 544 8.26 -22.03 18.66
N TYR A 545 8.27 -23.36 18.50
CA TYR A 545 8.25 -24.30 19.63
C TYR A 545 9.59 -24.31 20.38
N PRO A 546 9.63 -24.02 21.69
CA PRO A 546 10.89 -23.83 22.43
C PRO A 546 11.60 -25.15 22.74
N ILE A 547 12.85 -25.26 22.30
CA ILE A 547 13.69 -26.44 22.50
C ILE A 547 15.17 -26.04 22.58
N LYS A 548 15.93 -26.69 23.46
CA LYS A 548 17.37 -26.40 23.58
C LYS A 548 18.17 -27.19 22.56
N MET A 549 19.28 -26.62 22.11
CA MET A 549 20.25 -27.31 21.25
C MET A 549 20.71 -28.61 21.93
N GLY A 550 20.53 -29.75 21.26
CA GLY A 550 20.82 -31.07 21.79
C GLY A 550 19.77 -31.70 22.70
N GLU A 551 18.64 -31.04 22.94
CA GLU A 551 17.53 -31.62 23.69
C GLU A 551 16.62 -32.43 22.76
N VAL A 552 16.10 -33.56 23.25
CA VAL A 552 14.95 -34.27 22.67
C VAL A 552 13.75 -34.00 23.58
N LYS A 553 12.74 -33.29 23.09
CA LYS A 553 11.51 -33.05 23.85
C LYS A 553 10.61 -34.30 23.83
N GLY A 554 9.67 -34.31 24.78
CA GLY A 554 8.65 -35.35 24.89
C GLY A 554 7.73 -35.43 23.67
N PRO A 555 6.79 -36.40 23.64
CA PRO A 555 5.84 -36.51 22.55
C PRO A 555 5.01 -35.22 22.41
N ILE A 556 5.06 -34.63 21.23
CA ILE A 556 4.08 -33.66 20.74
C ILE A 556 3.01 -34.45 20.02
N TYR A 557 1.76 -34.15 20.33
CA TYR A 557 0.60 -34.82 19.74
C TYR A 557 0.03 -33.96 18.63
N THR A 558 -0.44 -34.60 17.56
CA THR A 558 -1.06 -33.91 16.43
C THR A 558 -2.33 -34.60 15.99
N ARG A 559 -3.34 -33.80 15.67
CA ARG A 559 -4.61 -34.26 15.09
C ARG A 559 -4.79 -33.60 13.74
N VAL A 560 -5.22 -34.36 12.75
CA VAL A 560 -5.70 -33.81 11.49
C VAL A 560 -7.17 -33.45 11.67
N ILE A 561 -7.50 -32.17 11.54
CA ILE A 561 -8.86 -31.65 11.60
C ILE A 561 -9.24 -31.08 10.24
N MET A 562 -10.54 -30.92 10.00
CA MET A 562 -11.03 -30.09 8.90
C MET A 562 -10.77 -28.61 9.20
N THR A 563 -10.81 -27.75 8.17
CA THR A 563 -10.73 -26.28 8.33
C THR A 563 -11.82 -25.72 9.25
N GLU A 564 -11.70 -24.45 9.67
CA GLU A 564 -12.60 -23.81 10.63
C GLU A 564 -14.10 -24.02 10.32
N GLY A 565 -14.87 -24.38 11.36
CA GLY A 565 -16.32 -24.53 11.33
C GLY A 565 -16.87 -25.94 11.09
N PHE A 566 -16.02 -26.96 10.93
CA PHE A 566 -16.44 -28.37 10.91
C PHE A 566 -16.23 -29.03 12.29
N ASP A 567 -17.26 -29.71 12.82
CA ASP A 567 -17.22 -30.47 14.09
C ASP A 567 -17.23 -32.01 13.87
N CYS A 568 -16.76 -32.46 12.70
CA CYS A 568 -16.68 -33.89 12.40
C CYS A 568 -15.46 -34.54 13.03
N LYS A 569 -15.71 -35.54 13.90
CA LYS A 569 -14.64 -36.30 14.58
C LYS A 569 -13.81 -37.11 13.59
N ALA A 570 -12.51 -36.81 13.55
CA ALA A 570 -11.49 -37.63 12.90
C ALA A 570 -10.77 -38.47 13.97
N ASP A 571 -10.84 -39.79 13.88
CA ASP A 571 -10.25 -40.74 14.84
C ASP A 571 -8.78 -41.05 14.53
N ASN A 572 -7.98 -40.00 14.33
CA ASN A 572 -6.52 -40.12 14.22
C ASN A 572 -5.82 -38.95 14.90
N TYR A 573 -5.07 -39.29 15.95
CA TYR A 573 -3.97 -38.48 16.43
C TYR A 573 -2.67 -39.26 16.24
N SER A 574 -1.57 -38.54 16.15
CA SER A 574 -0.20 -39.09 16.06
C SER A 574 0.67 -38.44 17.11
N SER A 575 1.75 -39.10 17.50
CA SER A 575 2.69 -38.55 18.48
C SER A 575 4.14 -38.74 18.04
N PHE A 576 4.85 -37.62 17.93
CA PHE A 576 6.25 -37.57 17.53
C PHE A 576 7.07 -36.78 18.54
N LYS A 577 8.37 -37.04 18.58
CA LYS A 577 9.32 -36.25 19.36
C LYS A 577 10.02 -35.26 18.45
N VAL A 578 10.47 -34.16 19.02
CA VAL A 578 11.29 -33.18 18.30
C VAL A 578 12.63 -33.04 18.98
N SER A 579 13.66 -32.83 18.17
CA SER A 579 15.01 -32.54 18.64
C SER A 579 15.64 -31.44 17.79
N LEU A 580 16.45 -30.62 18.43
CA LEU A 580 17.19 -29.55 17.76
C LEU A 580 18.67 -29.92 17.70
N GLY A 581 19.15 -30.23 16.50
CA GLY A 581 20.57 -30.42 16.21
C GLY A 581 21.24 -29.11 15.78
N VAL A 582 22.55 -29.04 16.00
CA VAL A 582 23.38 -27.94 15.49
C VAL A 582 23.84 -28.22 14.08
N GLU A 583 23.71 -27.21 13.23
CA GLU A 583 24.27 -27.13 11.88
C GLU A 583 25.77 -26.78 11.91
N LEU A 584 26.52 -27.37 10.99
CA LEU A 584 27.96 -27.16 10.84
C LEU A 584 28.27 -25.80 10.21
N ALA A 585 29.03 -24.97 10.90
CA ALA A 585 29.61 -23.75 10.33
C ALA A 585 30.93 -24.07 9.64
N ILE A 586 30.96 -24.03 8.31
CA ILE A 586 32.14 -24.30 7.47
C ILE A 586 32.13 -23.40 6.23
N ASP A 587 33.32 -23.06 5.73
CA ASP A 587 33.50 -22.42 4.43
C ASP A 587 34.03 -23.43 3.41
N TYR A 588 33.61 -23.27 2.16
CA TYR A 588 34.01 -24.12 1.04
C TYR A 588 34.87 -23.32 0.06
N PHE A 589 36.03 -23.88 -0.31
CA PHE A 589 36.99 -23.24 -1.20
C PHE A 589 37.43 -24.19 -2.33
N PRO A 590 37.59 -23.71 -3.57
CA PRO A 590 37.25 -22.36 -4.04
C PRO A 590 35.74 -22.08 -3.97
N LYS A 591 35.38 -20.79 -3.81
CA LYS A 591 33.99 -20.33 -3.71
C LYS A 591 33.20 -20.59 -5.00
N GLU A 592 33.88 -20.54 -6.14
CA GLU A 592 33.33 -20.89 -7.44
C GLU A 592 33.19 -22.40 -7.56
N SER A 593 31.97 -22.89 -7.81
CA SER A 593 31.71 -24.32 -8.00
C SER A 593 32.33 -24.87 -9.28
N THR A 594 32.58 -24.04 -10.30
CA THR A 594 33.20 -24.50 -11.56
C THR A 594 34.69 -24.22 -11.54
N GLN A 595 35.49 -25.27 -11.72
CA GLN A 595 36.94 -25.22 -11.73
C GLN A 595 37.49 -25.74 -13.06
N GLN A 596 38.67 -25.27 -13.44
CA GLN A 596 39.29 -25.57 -14.73
C GLN A 596 40.67 -26.19 -14.51
N LEU A 597 40.88 -27.41 -15.02
CA LEU A 597 42.23 -27.97 -15.10
C LEU A 597 43.02 -27.21 -16.17
N CYS A 598 44.29 -26.92 -15.91
CA CYS A 598 45.24 -26.39 -16.91
C CYS A 598 46.26 -27.47 -17.26
N ILE A 599 46.77 -27.47 -18.50
CA ILE A 599 47.98 -28.21 -18.88
C ILE A 599 49.16 -27.25 -18.89
N ASN A 600 50.32 -27.68 -18.39
CA ASN A 600 51.58 -26.99 -18.61
C ASN A 600 52.02 -27.24 -20.06
N THR A 601 52.11 -26.20 -20.88
CA THR A 601 52.46 -26.29 -22.31
C THR A 601 53.90 -26.75 -22.58
N GLU A 602 54.79 -26.71 -21.58
CA GLU A 602 56.18 -27.17 -21.70
C GLU A 602 56.34 -28.64 -21.29
N THR A 603 55.75 -29.06 -20.16
CA THR A 603 55.89 -30.43 -19.62
C THR A 603 54.76 -31.37 -20.06
N ASN A 604 53.67 -30.84 -20.61
CA ASN A 604 52.43 -31.55 -20.94
C ASN A 604 51.76 -32.23 -19.71
N GLU A 605 52.07 -31.76 -18.51
CA GLU A 605 51.47 -32.24 -17.25
C GLU A 605 50.22 -31.42 -16.87
N ILE A 606 49.25 -32.06 -16.23
CA ILE A 606 48.05 -31.38 -15.71
C ILE A 606 48.36 -30.76 -14.35
N ALA A 607 48.09 -29.47 -14.20
CA ALA A 607 48.14 -28.79 -12.91
C ALA A 607 46.88 -29.14 -12.09
N PRO A 608 47.00 -29.79 -10.91
CA PRO A 608 45.84 -30.22 -10.15
C PRO A 608 45.18 -29.04 -9.41
N VAL A 609 43.85 -29.02 -9.42
CA VAL A 609 43.04 -28.07 -8.64
C VAL A 609 42.97 -28.54 -7.19
N VAL A 610 43.09 -27.61 -6.23
CA VAL A 610 42.89 -27.90 -4.81
C VAL A 610 41.45 -27.55 -4.42
N LEU A 611 40.68 -28.55 -3.99
CA LEU A 611 39.39 -28.35 -3.33
C LEU A 611 39.60 -28.44 -1.82
N SER A 612 38.89 -27.63 -1.03
CA SER A 612 39.05 -27.62 0.44
C SER A 612 37.81 -27.15 1.19
N VAL A 613 37.73 -27.55 2.46
CA VAL A 613 36.69 -27.19 3.43
C VAL A 613 37.38 -26.64 4.67
N GLU A 614 37.06 -25.42 5.06
CA GLU A 614 37.60 -24.76 6.25
C GLU A 614 36.57 -24.82 7.38
N ASN A 615 36.98 -25.25 8.58
CA ASN A 615 36.11 -25.27 9.74
C ASN A 615 35.92 -23.85 10.30
N LYS A 616 34.67 -23.37 10.34
CA LYS A 616 34.29 -22.07 10.91
C LYS A 616 33.48 -22.22 12.21
N ASP A 617 33.40 -23.42 12.77
CA ASP A 617 32.76 -23.67 14.05
C ASP A 617 33.41 -22.82 15.16
N VAL A 618 32.61 -21.94 15.78
CA VAL A 618 33.08 -20.98 16.81
C VAL A 618 33.69 -21.69 18.02
N LYS A 619 33.30 -22.96 18.26
CA LYS A 619 33.83 -23.82 19.33
C LYS A 619 34.98 -24.72 18.90
N GLY A 620 35.44 -24.62 17.64
CA GLY A 620 36.57 -25.39 17.11
C GLY A 620 36.38 -26.91 17.13
N ARG A 621 35.13 -27.40 17.13
CA ARG A 621 34.83 -28.83 17.23
C ARG A 621 35.37 -29.59 16.02
N PRO A 622 35.93 -30.80 16.20
CA PRO A 622 36.52 -31.56 15.10
C PRO A 622 35.47 -31.98 14.07
N ILE A 623 35.81 -31.89 12.79
CA ILE A 623 34.96 -32.28 11.67
C ILE A 623 35.61 -33.41 10.86
N VAL A 624 34.76 -34.19 10.18
CA VAL A 624 35.12 -35.26 9.26
C VAL A 624 34.54 -34.92 7.89
N ILE A 625 35.40 -34.93 6.87
CA ILE A 625 35.02 -34.70 5.47
C ILE A 625 35.10 -36.04 4.72
N THR A 626 34.01 -36.41 4.05
CA THR A 626 33.99 -37.47 3.04
C THR A 626 33.95 -36.84 1.66
N TRP A 627 35.03 -36.99 0.90
CA TRP A 627 35.11 -36.54 -0.49
C TRP A 627 34.58 -37.62 -1.42
N GLN A 628 33.75 -37.24 -2.38
CA GLN A 628 33.19 -38.16 -3.37
C GLN A 628 33.25 -37.56 -4.79
N TYR A 629 33.24 -38.44 -5.79
CA TYR A 629 33.19 -38.09 -7.21
C TYR A 629 32.02 -38.80 -7.90
N GLU A 630 31.38 -38.13 -8.86
CA GLU A 630 30.28 -38.66 -9.66
C GLU A 630 30.79 -39.72 -10.65
N VAL A 631 30.09 -40.85 -10.72
CA VAL A 631 30.47 -42.02 -11.53
C VAL A 631 29.49 -42.26 -12.68
N SER A 632 28.18 -42.24 -12.39
CA SER A 632 27.11 -42.47 -13.36
C SER A 632 25.84 -41.73 -12.96
N ARG A 633 24.91 -41.61 -13.93
CA ARG A 633 23.51 -41.21 -13.70
C ARG A 633 22.61 -42.32 -14.18
N GLU A 634 21.90 -42.96 -13.26
CA GLU A 634 21.05 -44.12 -13.52
C GLU A 634 19.63 -43.83 -13.04
N ASN A 635 18.65 -43.91 -13.94
CA ASN A 635 17.23 -43.69 -13.65
C ASN A 635 16.93 -42.37 -12.90
N GLY A 636 17.71 -41.31 -13.16
CA GLY A 636 17.59 -40.00 -12.50
C GLY A 636 18.36 -39.86 -11.18
N TRP A 637 18.94 -40.94 -10.66
CA TRP A 637 19.81 -40.92 -9.47
C TRP A 637 21.27 -40.76 -9.87
N ILE A 638 22.01 -39.97 -9.10
CA ILE A 638 23.45 -39.74 -9.31
C ILE A 638 24.24 -40.67 -8.38
N VAL A 639 25.11 -41.50 -8.95
CA VAL A 639 25.98 -42.43 -8.21
C VAL A 639 27.30 -41.75 -7.91
N TYR A 640 27.69 -41.73 -6.64
CA TYR A 640 28.93 -41.13 -6.14
C TYR A 640 29.80 -42.17 -5.43
N ASN A 641 31.09 -42.21 -5.77
CA ASN A 641 32.09 -43.03 -5.07
C ASN A 641 33.02 -42.15 -4.23
N THR A 642 33.55 -42.67 -3.13
CA THR A 642 34.56 -41.98 -2.31
C THR A 642 35.85 -41.77 -3.11
N VAL A 643 36.42 -40.56 -3.04
CA VAL A 643 37.72 -40.24 -3.68
C VAL A 643 38.83 -41.05 -3.00
N PRO A 644 39.59 -41.90 -3.72
CA PRO A 644 40.64 -42.72 -3.11
C PRO A 644 41.68 -41.89 -2.35
N GLY A 645 42.06 -42.32 -1.15
CA GLY A 645 43.10 -41.66 -0.34
C GLY A 645 42.69 -40.37 0.39
N SER A 646 41.47 -39.87 0.19
CA SER A 646 40.98 -38.57 0.74
C SER A 646 40.66 -38.53 2.24
N GLY A 647 40.93 -39.61 2.98
CA GLY A 647 40.36 -39.89 4.32
C GLY A 647 40.52 -38.75 5.33
N ASN A 648 39.39 -38.15 5.73
CA ASN A 648 39.26 -37.05 6.69
C ASN A 648 40.12 -35.81 6.37
N GLN A 649 40.61 -35.65 5.14
CA GLN A 649 41.41 -34.49 4.74
C GLN A 649 40.50 -33.27 4.53
N THR A 650 40.90 -32.12 5.04
CA THR A 650 40.20 -30.85 4.78
C THR A 650 40.47 -30.30 3.38
N SER A 651 41.41 -30.88 2.62
CA SER A 651 41.69 -30.51 1.24
C SER A 651 42.12 -31.71 0.39
N ILE A 652 41.73 -31.75 -0.88
CA ILE A 652 42.18 -32.74 -1.86
C ILE A 652 42.71 -32.08 -3.14
N LYS A 653 43.61 -32.77 -3.84
CA LYS A 653 44.10 -32.41 -5.17
C LYS A 653 43.34 -33.21 -6.23
N ILE A 654 42.80 -32.54 -7.23
CA ILE A 654 42.07 -33.14 -8.35
C ILE A 654 42.82 -32.89 -9.66
N ASP A 655 43.13 -33.97 -10.37
CA ASP A 655 43.80 -34.00 -11.68
C ASP A 655 42.87 -34.46 -12.83
N LYS A 656 41.64 -34.87 -12.51
CA LYS A 656 40.65 -35.41 -13.46
C LYS A 656 39.37 -34.59 -13.48
N SER A 657 38.87 -34.33 -14.68
CA SER A 657 37.56 -33.71 -14.88
C SER A 657 36.42 -34.58 -14.36
N GLY A 658 35.38 -33.94 -13.81
CA GLY A 658 34.20 -34.59 -13.27
C GLY A 658 33.52 -33.73 -12.21
N ASN A 659 32.41 -34.23 -11.68
CA ASN A 659 31.71 -33.58 -10.56
C ASN A 659 32.17 -34.20 -9.25
N TYR A 660 32.59 -33.36 -8.31
CA TYR A 660 33.09 -33.75 -7.00
C TYR A 660 32.23 -33.13 -5.90
N ARG A 661 32.10 -33.79 -4.76
CA ARG A 661 31.44 -33.24 -3.58
C ARG A 661 32.18 -33.53 -2.29
N ALA A 662 31.98 -32.66 -1.31
CA ALA A 662 32.39 -32.89 0.07
C ALA A 662 31.14 -33.00 0.95
N ILE A 663 31.09 -34.05 1.77
CA ILE A 663 30.09 -34.21 2.83
C ILE A 663 30.81 -33.96 4.15
N ALA A 664 30.43 -32.90 4.86
CA ALA A 664 30.99 -32.56 6.16
C ALA A 664 30.07 -33.04 7.30
N SER A 665 30.69 -33.53 8.37
CA SER A 665 30.04 -33.99 9.59
C SER A 665 30.90 -33.63 10.80
N TYR A 666 30.32 -33.50 12.00
CA TYR A 666 31.14 -33.44 13.22
C TYR A 666 31.75 -34.83 13.48
N ALA A 667 33.03 -34.89 13.88
CA ALA A 667 33.74 -36.15 14.14
C ALA A 667 33.13 -36.94 15.32
N THR A 668 32.49 -36.22 16.24
CA THR A 668 31.68 -36.73 17.35
C THR A 668 30.42 -35.88 17.41
N SER A 669 29.23 -36.47 17.63
CA SER A 669 28.02 -35.65 17.76
C SER A 669 28.20 -34.63 18.89
N PRO A 670 27.99 -33.33 18.66
CA PRO A 670 28.13 -32.30 19.69
C PRO A 670 27.10 -32.46 20.82
N TYR A 671 26.05 -33.25 20.61
CA TYR A 671 25.00 -33.51 21.58
C TYR A 671 24.68 -35.03 21.61
N PRO A 672 25.06 -35.75 22.68
CA PRO A 672 24.80 -37.19 22.80
C PRO A 672 23.31 -37.53 22.67
N GLY A 673 22.99 -38.50 21.82
CA GLY A 673 21.60 -38.93 21.57
C GLY A 673 20.83 -38.07 20.55
N VAL A 674 21.40 -36.97 20.05
CA VAL A 674 20.83 -36.19 18.94
C VAL A 674 21.69 -36.37 17.69
N GLN A 675 21.05 -36.59 16.55
CA GLN A 675 21.72 -36.65 15.25
C GLN A 675 22.20 -35.24 14.87
N SER A 676 23.50 -35.10 14.62
CA SER A 676 24.08 -33.84 14.13
C SER A 676 23.65 -33.58 12.69
N CYS A 677 23.38 -32.32 12.37
CA CYS A 677 23.03 -31.91 11.02
C CYS A 677 24.29 -31.86 10.15
N SER A 678 24.36 -32.70 9.13
CA SER A 678 25.37 -32.61 8.06
C SER A 678 25.04 -31.44 7.15
N THR A 679 26.06 -30.70 6.67
CA THR A 679 25.83 -29.69 5.64
C THR A 679 25.34 -30.31 4.34
N GLU A 680 24.52 -29.56 3.60
CA GLU A 680 24.11 -29.98 2.25
C GLU A 680 25.30 -30.06 1.29
N THR A 681 25.13 -30.91 0.27
CA THR A 681 26.17 -31.24 -0.71
C THR A 681 26.51 -30.03 -1.59
N ILE A 682 27.74 -29.52 -1.48
CA ILE A 682 28.32 -28.68 -2.54
C ILE A 682 28.94 -29.58 -3.59
N VAL A 683 28.58 -29.35 -4.85
CA VAL A 683 29.16 -30.01 -6.02
C VAL A 683 30.08 -29.04 -6.74
N TRP A 684 31.37 -29.38 -6.83
CA TRP A 684 32.31 -28.72 -7.75
C TRP A 684 32.34 -29.44 -9.09
N THR A 685 32.17 -28.70 -10.18
CA THR A 685 32.36 -29.18 -11.55
C THR A 685 33.79 -28.87 -11.97
N VAL A 686 34.64 -29.88 -12.05
CA VAL A 686 36.01 -29.75 -12.56
C VAL A 686 35.99 -30.06 -14.06
N LYS A 687 36.25 -29.05 -14.89
CA LYS A 687 36.33 -29.18 -16.35
C LYS A 687 37.65 -29.82 -16.79
N ALA A 688 37.59 -30.53 -17.92
CA ALA A 688 38.78 -31.03 -18.62
C ALA A 688 39.59 -29.84 -19.19
N PRO A 689 40.92 -29.95 -19.32
CA PRO A 689 41.75 -28.87 -19.87
C PRO A 689 41.25 -28.37 -21.23
N PRO A 690 41.30 -27.06 -21.50
CA PRO A 690 40.95 -26.52 -22.81
C PRO A 690 41.93 -27.04 -23.86
N VAL A 691 41.44 -27.34 -25.06
CA VAL A 691 42.27 -27.81 -26.18
C VAL A 691 42.23 -26.77 -27.30
N ALA A 692 43.39 -26.23 -27.66
CA ALA A 692 43.51 -25.34 -28.80
C ALA A 692 43.25 -26.10 -30.11
N VAL A 693 42.52 -25.48 -31.02
CA VAL A 693 42.23 -26.02 -32.34
C VAL A 693 42.36 -24.93 -33.40
N VAL A 694 42.57 -25.34 -34.64
CA VAL A 694 42.63 -24.46 -35.80
C VAL A 694 41.44 -24.77 -36.70
N GLU A 695 40.64 -23.75 -37.00
CA GLU A 695 39.44 -23.87 -37.83
C GLU A 695 39.80 -23.83 -39.32
N GLY A 696 38.98 -24.47 -40.17
CA GLY A 696 39.21 -24.51 -41.62
C GLY A 696 40.32 -25.47 -42.08
N VAL A 697 40.88 -26.25 -41.15
CA VAL A 697 41.83 -27.33 -41.43
C VAL A 697 41.09 -28.53 -42.03
N ASP A 698 41.61 -29.07 -43.13
CA ASP A 698 41.02 -30.21 -43.81
C ASP A 698 41.29 -31.56 -43.10
N ALA A 699 40.75 -32.65 -43.64
CA ALA A 699 40.90 -34.00 -43.08
C ALA A 699 42.36 -34.55 -43.08
N THR A 700 43.34 -33.75 -43.51
CA THR A 700 44.77 -34.06 -43.49
C THR A 700 45.56 -33.22 -42.48
N GLY A 701 44.90 -32.33 -41.73
CA GLY A 701 45.60 -31.43 -40.80
C GLY A 701 46.18 -30.18 -41.48
N MET A 702 45.77 -29.89 -42.72
CA MET A 702 46.30 -28.78 -43.51
C MET A 702 45.28 -27.66 -43.67
N LEU A 703 45.75 -26.43 -43.48
CA LEU A 703 44.95 -25.22 -43.73
C LEU A 703 45.15 -24.82 -45.19
N ASN A 704 44.09 -24.95 -46.00
CA ASN A 704 44.17 -24.67 -47.43
C ASN A 704 44.10 -23.16 -47.67
N SER A 705 45.18 -22.54 -48.16
CA SER A 705 45.29 -21.09 -48.36
C SER A 705 44.46 -20.52 -49.54
N MET A 706 43.31 -21.11 -49.86
CA MET A 706 42.45 -20.75 -50.99
C MET A 706 41.60 -19.49 -50.77
N GLU A 707 42.15 -18.46 -50.14
CA GLU A 707 41.55 -17.10 -50.23
C GLU A 707 42.60 -15.97 -50.26
N ILE A 708 43.75 -16.24 -50.89
CA ILE A 708 44.66 -15.18 -51.36
C ILE A 708 43.89 -14.24 -52.30
N ASP A 709 43.60 -13.03 -51.83
CA ASP A 709 43.21 -11.88 -52.67
C ASP A 709 44.44 -11.32 -53.41
N GLU A 710 44.28 -10.21 -54.14
CA GLU A 710 45.36 -9.62 -54.94
C GLU A 710 46.53 -9.04 -54.09
N LYS A 711 46.48 -9.12 -52.75
CA LYS A 711 47.50 -8.61 -51.82
C LYS A 711 48.25 -9.70 -51.04
N GLY A 712 47.82 -10.96 -51.09
CA GLY A 712 48.62 -12.09 -50.58
C GLY A 712 48.26 -12.61 -49.19
N GLU A 713 47.18 -12.14 -48.55
CA GLU A 713 46.92 -12.46 -47.14
C GLU A 713 46.25 -13.84 -46.95
N THR A 714 46.88 -14.75 -46.20
CA THR A 714 46.23 -15.98 -45.72
C THR A 714 45.66 -15.76 -44.32
N MET A 715 44.37 -16.05 -44.13
CA MET A 715 43.69 -15.95 -42.83
C MET A 715 43.65 -17.31 -42.13
N VAL A 716 44.29 -17.39 -40.96
CA VAL A 716 44.23 -18.52 -40.03
C VAL A 716 43.26 -18.17 -38.91
N ARG A 717 42.27 -19.03 -38.67
CA ARG A 717 41.30 -18.86 -37.58
C ARG A 717 41.54 -19.91 -36.50
N LEU A 718 41.70 -19.44 -35.27
CA LEU A 718 41.89 -20.27 -34.08
C LEU A 718 40.58 -20.41 -33.29
N GLY A 719 40.50 -21.47 -32.50
CA GLY A 719 39.42 -21.70 -31.54
C GLY A 719 39.87 -22.62 -30.41
N VAL A 720 38.98 -22.84 -29.45
CA VAL A 720 39.24 -23.69 -28.27
C VAL A 720 38.08 -24.66 -28.05
N LEU A 721 38.39 -25.94 -27.81
CA LEU A 721 37.43 -26.90 -27.28
C LEU A 721 37.52 -26.89 -25.74
N ASP A 722 36.49 -26.34 -25.10
CA ASP A 722 36.36 -26.20 -23.63
C ASP A 722 35.15 -27.03 -23.18
N GLY A 723 35.33 -28.36 -23.11
CA GLY A 723 34.29 -29.33 -22.75
C GLY A 723 33.19 -29.57 -23.81
N GLY A 724 33.18 -28.81 -24.91
CA GLY A 724 32.23 -28.95 -26.02
C GLY A 724 32.86 -29.57 -27.28
N THR A 725 32.02 -29.89 -28.27
CA THR A 725 32.41 -30.43 -29.59
C THR A 725 32.64 -29.38 -30.66
N SER A 726 32.37 -28.10 -30.37
CA SER A 726 32.49 -26.98 -31.29
C SER A 726 33.49 -25.96 -30.75
N PRO A 727 34.41 -25.42 -31.58
CA PRO A 727 35.38 -24.43 -31.13
C PRO A 727 34.70 -23.14 -30.67
N ILE A 728 35.21 -22.55 -29.59
CA ILE A 728 34.83 -21.23 -29.09
C ILE A 728 36.02 -20.26 -29.12
N THR A 729 35.73 -18.97 -29.25
CA THR A 729 36.72 -17.89 -29.23
C THR A 729 36.60 -16.99 -28.00
N ASP A 730 35.41 -16.91 -27.42
CA ASP A 730 35.09 -15.96 -26.37
C ASP A 730 35.72 -16.34 -25.03
N GLY A 731 36.29 -15.36 -24.33
CA GLY A 731 37.02 -15.57 -23.08
C GLY A 731 38.50 -15.96 -23.24
N TYR A 732 39.00 -16.12 -24.47
CA TYR A 732 40.38 -16.48 -24.76
C TYR A 732 41.15 -15.35 -25.48
N ASP A 733 42.45 -15.27 -25.23
CA ASP A 733 43.42 -14.58 -26.09
C ASP A 733 44.23 -15.61 -26.88
N PHE A 734 44.66 -15.22 -28.07
CA PHE A 734 45.33 -16.10 -29.03
C PHE A 734 46.70 -15.55 -29.44
N ALA A 735 47.65 -16.43 -29.76
CA ALA A 735 48.94 -16.08 -30.35
C ALA A 735 49.39 -17.15 -31.36
N ILE A 736 50.27 -16.78 -32.29
CA ILE A 736 50.96 -17.73 -33.18
C ILE A 736 52.47 -17.51 -33.03
N ASP A 737 53.20 -18.60 -32.82
CA ASP A 737 54.63 -18.65 -32.57
C ASP A 737 55.07 -17.70 -31.43
N ASN A 738 55.79 -16.63 -31.78
CA ASN A 738 56.31 -15.62 -30.87
C ASN A 738 55.50 -14.31 -30.92
N SER A 739 54.29 -14.32 -31.47
CA SER A 739 53.43 -13.12 -31.50
C SER A 739 52.97 -12.72 -30.09
N ALA A 740 52.61 -11.44 -29.93
CA ALA A 740 51.85 -11.04 -28.76
C ALA A 740 50.48 -11.75 -28.74
N PHE A 741 49.96 -11.99 -27.53
CA PHE A 741 48.58 -12.47 -27.34
C PHE A 741 47.58 -11.36 -27.72
N GLN A 742 46.61 -11.69 -28.56
CA GLN A 742 45.56 -10.79 -29.04
C GLN A 742 44.15 -11.37 -28.81
N PRO A 743 43.12 -10.52 -28.64
CA PRO A 743 41.72 -10.96 -28.54
C PRO A 743 41.16 -11.61 -29.81
N SER A 744 41.68 -11.26 -30.98
CA SER A 744 41.23 -11.83 -32.25
C SER A 744 41.76 -13.24 -32.43
N SER A 745 40.89 -14.19 -32.71
CA SER A 745 41.31 -15.53 -33.14
C SER A 745 41.70 -15.60 -34.62
N GLN A 746 41.56 -14.49 -35.36
CA GLN A 746 41.92 -14.38 -36.78
C GLN A 746 43.30 -13.75 -36.91
N PHE A 747 44.17 -14.43 -37.67
CA PHE A 747 45.54 -14.04 -37.96
C PHE A 747 45.76 -13.99 -39.45
N TYR A 748 46.43 -12.95 -39.94
CA TYR A 748 46.67 -12.72 -41.37
C TYR A 748 48.17 -12.80 -41.68
N ASN A 749 48.50 -13.06 -42.94
CA ASN A 749 49.89 -13.09 -43.43
C ASN A 749 50.81 -14.08 -42.69
N ILE A 750 50.25 -15.17 -42.17
CA ILE A 750 51.05 -16.25 -41.57
C ILE A 750 51.93 -16.87 -42.67
N PRO A 751 53.26 -16.96 -42.48
CA PRO A 751 54.17 -17.56 -43.46
C PRO A 751 53.79 -18.98 -43.86
N ILE A 752 54.37 -19.47 -44.95
CA ILE A 752 54.28 -20.88 -45.32
C ILE A 752 55.32 -21.64 -44.48
N GLY A 753 54.87 -22.60 -43.66
CA GLY A 753 55.74 -23.35 -42.76
C GLY A 753 54.98 -24.09 -41.65
N GLU A 754 55.74 -24.59 -40.67
CA GLU A 754 55.22 -25.11 -39.39
C GLU A 754 55.02 -23.96 -38.39
N HIS A 755 53.91 -23.99 -37.66
CA HIS A 755 53.52 -22.97 -36.69
C HIS A 755 52.95 -23.59 -35.42
N ILE A 756 53.03 -22.86 -34.31
CA ILE A 756 52.38 -23.22 -33.03
C ILE A 756 51.37 -22.13 -32.69
N ALA A 757 50.09 -22.50 -32.68
CA ALA A 757 49.03 -21.65 -32.17
C ALA A 757 48.88 -21.85 -30.66
N TYR A 758 48.71 -20.76 -29.93
CA TYR A 758 48.42 -20.74 -28.49
C TYR A 758 47.06 -20.11 -28.25
N ALA A 759 46.33 -20.63 -27.27
CA ALA A 759 45.14 -19.99 -26.71
C ALA A 759 45.25 -19.96 -25.18
N ARG A 760 44.92 -18.82 -24.57
CA ARG A 760 45.00 -18.59 -23.13
C ARG A 760 43.68 -18.02 -22.60
N ASN A 761 43.10 -18.68 -21.61
CA ASN A 761 41.88 -18.21 -20.96
C ASN A 761 42.18 -16.92 -20.16
N ARG A 762 41.38 -15.86 -20.37
CA ARG A 762 41.59 -14.55 -19.73
C ARG A 762 41.36 -14.55 -18.21
N VAL A 763 40.52 -15.45 -17.71
CA VAL A 763 40.11 -15.50 -16.30
C VAL A 763 40.99 -16.46 -15.51
N THR A 764 41.17 -17.68 -16.00
CA THR A 764 41.93 -18.73 -15.29
C THR A 764 43.42 -18.69 -15.58
N GLY A 765 43.84 -18.01 -16.65
CA GLY A 765 45.22 -18.04 -17.12
C GLY A 765 45.66 -19.37 -17.74
N CYS A 766 44.79 -20.40 -17.80
CA CYS A 766 45.13 -21.67 -18.45
C CYS A 766 45.49 -21.44 -19.92
N SER A 767 46.67 -21.90 -20.32
CA SER A 767 47.13 -21.91 -21.71
C SER A 767 47.04 -23.32 -22.31
N THR A 768 46.83 -23.38 -23.61
CA THR A 768 46.92 -24.59 -24.44
C THR A 768 47.57 -24.22 -25.78
N SER A 769 48.19 -25.20 -26.43
CA SER A 769 48.85 -25.00 -27.72
C SER A 769 48.53 -26.13 -28.71
N VAL A 770 48.49 -25.81 -30.00
CA VAL A 770 48.32 -26.77 -31.09
C VAL A 770 49.32 -26.48 -32.21
N LYS A 771 49.96 -27.53 -32.75
CA LYS A 771 50.83 -27.42 -33.93
C LYS A 771 49.99 -27.54 -35.19
N PHE A 772 50.29 -26.71 -36.18
CA PHE A 772 49.66 -26.74 -37.50
C PHE A 772 50.66 -26.27 -38.56
N SER A 773 50.38 -26.55 -39.83
CA SER A 773 51.20 -26.05 -40.93
C SER A 773 50.36 -25.36 -41.99
N VAL A 774 50.88 -24.25 -42.50
CA VAL A 774 50.25 -23.45 -43.56
C VAL A 774 50.77 -23.93 -44.91
N PHE A 775 49.85 -24.34 -45.79
CA PHE A 775 50.17 -24.82 -47.12
C PHE A 775 49.62 -23.87 -48.19
N GLY A 776 50.49 -23.42 -49.08
CA GLY A 776 50.14 -22.54 -50.19
C GLY A 776 51.03 -22.74 -51.41
N TYR A 777 50.50 -22.42 -52.59
CA TYR A 777 51.18 -22.51 -53.87
C TYR A 777 50.95 -21.22 -54.69
N PRO A 778 51.88 -20.80 -55.57
CA PRO A 778 51.70 -19.62 -56.40
C PRO A 778 50.52 -19.77 -57.36
N LYS A 779 49.57 -18.82 -57.40
CA LYS A 779 48.43 -18.86 -58.34
C LYS A 779 48.83 -18.60 -59.79
N TYR A 780 50.00 -18.01 -60.04
CA TYR A 780 50.54 -17.80 -61.38
C TYR A 780 52.07 -17.70 -61.35
N PHE A 781 52.68 -17.70 -62.53
CA PHE A 781 54.11 -17.41 -62.73
C PHE A 781 54.33 -16.76 -64.11
N THR A 782 55.47 -16.09 -64.29
CA THR A 782 55.81 -15.24 -65.44
C THR A 782 57.18 -15.61 -66.01
N PRO A 783 57.29 -16.66 -66.84
CA PRO A 783 58.55 -17.06 -67.48
C PRO A 783 58.91 -16.09 -68.62
N ASN A 784 59.44 -14.93 -68.25
CA ASN A 784 59.82 -13.82 -69.13
C ASN A 784 61.32 -13.50 -69.10
N GLY A 785 62.07 -14.07 -68.14
CA GLY A 785 63.51 -13.91 -67.95
C GLY A 785 63.91 -12.67 -67.14
N ASP A 786 63.01 -12.06 -66.38
CA ASP A 786 63.32 -10.87 -65.56
C ASP A 786 63.87 -11.20 -64.15
N GLY A 787 63.86 -12.48 -63.75
CA GLY A 787 64.31 -12.97 -62.46
C GLY A 787 63.21 -13.12 -61.41
N TYR A 788 61.97 -12.71 -61.69
CA TYR A 788 60.84 -12.72 -60.75
C TYR A 788 59.71 -13.63 -61.23
N ASN A 789 59.43 -14.67 -60.45
CA ASN A 789 58.41 -15.70 -60.76
C ASN A 789 58.64 -16.41 -62.12
N ASP A 790 59.89 -16.51 -62.59
CA ASP A 790 60.22 -17.22 -63.84
C ASP A 790 59.90 -18.71 -63.83
N THR A 791 59.81 -19.31 -62.64
CA THR A 791 59.51 -20.74 -62.46
C THR A 791 58.36 -20.96 -61.48
N TRP A 792 57.58 -22.01 -61.71
CA TRP A 792 56.50 -22.44 -60.82
C TRP A 792 56.90 -23.68 -60.01
N ASN A 793 56.83 -23.58 -58.69
CA ASN A 793 56.95 -24.70 -57.75
C ASN A 793 56.11 -24.42 -56.49
N ILE A 794 56.04 -25.35 -55.54
CA ILE A 794 55.29 -25.19 -54.27
C ILE A 794 56.30 -25.00 -53.12
N PRO A 795 56.54 -23.75 -52.63
CA PRO A 795 57.62 -23.49 -51.68
C PRO A 795 57.48 -24.23 -50.35
N GLY A 796 56.25 -24.41 -49.87
CA GLY A 796 55.96 -25.10 -48.59
C GLY A 796 56.33 -26.58 -48.56
N LEU A 797 56.65 -27.19 -49.70
CA LEU A 797 57.06 -28.59 -49.76
C LEU A 797 58.58 -28.80 -49.81
N LYS A 798 59.39 -27.73 -49.69
CA LYS A 798 60.86 -27.84 -49.63
C LYS A 798 61.38 -28.63 -48.41
N GLY A 799 60.56 -28.90 -47.40
CA GLY A 799 60.89 -29.81 -46.29
C GLY A 799 60.56 -31.30 -46.56
N HIS A 800 59.74 -31.59 -47.58
CA HIS A 800 59.17 -32.90 -47.83
C HIS A 800 59.94 -33.62 -48.97
N ASN A 801 60.95 -34.41 -48.62
CA ASN A 801 61.87 -35.10 -49.55
C ASN A 801 61.15 -36.11 -50.47
N GLU A 802 60.10 -36.72 -49.95
CA GLU A 802 59.25 -37.71 -50.60
C GLU A 802 58.18 -37.11 -51.52
N ALA A 803 57.94 -35.79 -51.43
CA ALA A 803 56.93 -35.10 -52.20
C ALA A 803 57.20 -35.09 -53.71
N ARG A 804 56.14 -35.23 -54.53
CA ARG A 804 56.17 -35.27 -55.99
C ARG A 804 55.05 -34.42 -56.56
N ILE A 805 55.41 -33.46 -57.42
CA ILE A 805 54.46 -32.55 -58.08
C ILE A 805 54.34 -32.95 -59.55
N TYR A 806 53.12 -32.98 -60.06
CA TYR A 806 52.77 -33.33 -61.43
C TYR A 806 51.96 -32.20 -62.05
N ILE A 807 52.34 -31.71 -63.23
CA ILE A 807 51.70 -30.58 -63.92
C ILE A 807 51.07 -31.06 -65.23
N TYR A 808 49.84 -30.63 -65.51
CA TYR A 808 48.99 -31.08 -66.60
C TYR A 808 48.43 -29.90 -67.41
N ASP A 809 48.23 -30.10 -68.71
CA ASP A 809 47.43 -29.17 -69.53
C ASP A 809 45.92 -29.35 -69.32
N ARG A 810 45.13 -28.43 -69.92
CA ARG A 810 43.65 -28.45 -69.93
C ARG A 810 42.99 -29.72 -70.47
N SER A 811 43.75 -30.62 -71.11
CA SER A 811 43.30 -31.93 -71.60
C SER A 811 43.69 -33.08 -70.66
N GLY A 812 44.28 -32.77 -69.50
CA GLY A 812 44.73 -33.76 -68.51
C GLY A 812 46.02 -34.47 -68.88
N ARG A 813 46.74 -34.02 -69.92
CA ARG A 813 48.03 -34.61 -70.32
C ARG A 813 49.14 -34.08 -69.42
N LEU A 814 49.90 -34.99 -68.82
CA LEU A 814 51.08 -34.67 -68.00
C LEU A 814 52.15 -33.98 -68.86
N LEU A 815 52.55 -32.78 -68.43
CA LEU A 815 53.59 -31.96 -69.06
C LEU A 815 54.93 -32.09 -68.35
N LYS A 816 54.91 -32.15 -67.01
CA LYS A 816 56.10 -32.10 -66.15
C LYS A 816 55.86 -32.85 -64.84
N GLN A 817 56.90 -33.51 -64.35
CA GLN A 817 57.00 -33.94 -62.96
C GLN A 817 58.16 -33.17 -62.30
N LEU A 818 57.95 -32.66 -61.09
CA LEU A 818 58.91 -31.87 -60.33
C LEU A 818 59.13 -32.46 -58.92
N SER A 819 60.28 -32.12 -58.35
CA SER A 819 60.50 -32.15 -56.90
C SER A 819 60.36 -30.73 -56.34
N PRO A 820 59.81 -30.54 -55.13
CA PRO A 820 59.82 -29.23 -54.45
C PRO A 820 61.24 -28.62 -54.28
N HIS A 821 62.27 -29.46 -54.35
CA HIS A 821 63.67 -29.09 -54.19
C HIS A 821 64.31 -28.49 -55.45
N THR A 822 63.64 -28.60 -56.62
CA THR A 822 64.11 -27.97 -57.87
C THR A 822 63.60 -26.53 -57.99
N GLU A 823 64.18 -25.72 -58.89
CA GLU A 823 63.73 -24.34 -59.12
C GLU A 823 62.25 -24.29 -59.53
N GLY A 824 61.80 -25.21 -60.38
CA GLY A 824 60.39 -25.40 -60.71
C GLY A 824 60.17 -25.74 -62.19
N TRP A 825 58.99 -25.38 -62.69
CA TRP A 825 58.66 -25.42 -64.11
C TRP A 825 58.74 -24.03 -64.73
N ASP A 826 59.52 -23.91 -65.80
CA ASP A 826 59.78 -22.72 -66.63
C ASP A 826 58.67 -22.45 -67.68
N GLY A 827 57.58 -23.21 -67.66
CA GLY A 827 56.53 -23.08 -68.67
C GLY A 827 56.90 -23.63 -70.05
N THR A 828 57.93 -24.49 -70.15
CA THR A 828 58.27 -25.17 -71.41
C THR A 828 57.87 -26.65 -71.41
N TRP A 829 57.56 -27.18 -72.59
CA TRP A 829 57.35 -28.61 -72.82
C TRP A 829 58.16 -29.05 -74.02
N ASN A 830 59.06 -30.03 -73.85
CA ASN A 830 60.03 -30.46 -74.85
C ASN A 830 60.81 -29.29 -75.51
N GLY A 831 61.23 -28.30 -74.68
CA GLY A 831 61.97 -27.12 -75.13
C GLY A 831 61.13 -26.06 -75.87
N LYS A 832 59.80 -26.23 -75.98
CA LYS A 832 58.90 -25.24 -76.59
C LYS A 832 58.10 -24.49 -75.52
N PRO A 833 57.94 -23.16 -75.62
CA PRO A 833 57.11 -22.38 -74.71
C PRO A 833 55.63 -22.82 -74.78
N MET A 834 55.03 -23.13 -73.63
CA MET A 834 53.61 -23.49 -73.54
C MET A 834 52.70 -22.23 -73.53
N PRO A 835 51.43 -22.30 -73.98
CA PRO A 835 50.54 -21.14 -74.03
C PRO A 835 50.29 -20.46 -72.68
N SER A 836 50.02 -19.15 -72.69
CA SER A 836 49.56 -18.40 -71.52
C SER A 836 48.10 -18.75 -71.21
N THR A 837 47.90 -19.68 -70.28
CA THR A 837 46.61 -20.25 -69.89
C THR A 837 46.74 -20.94 -68.54
N ASP A 838 45.65 -21.55 -68.04
CA ASP A 838 45.67 -22.32 -66.81
C ASP A 838 46.22 -23.74 -67.01
N TYR A 839 46.97 -24.18 -66.00
CA TYR A 839 47.55 -25.51 -65.88
C TYR A 839 47.12 -26.12 -64.55
N TRP A 840 46.82 -27.41 -64.56
CA TRP A 840 46.43 -28.14 -63.37
C TRP A 840 47.65 -28.84 -62.78
N PHE A 841 47.64 -29.05 -61.47
CA PHE A 841 48.64 -29.88 -60.83
C PHE A 841 48.00 -30.89 -59.87
N THR A 842 48.73 -31.98 -59.65
CA THR A 842 48.54 -32.90 -58.53
C THR A 842 49.85 -32.93 -57.76
N VAL A 843 49.80 -32.95 -56.43
CA VAL A 843 50.98 -33.15 -55.59
C VAL A 843 50.73 -34.26 -54.59
N GLU A 844 51.69 -35.16 -54.45
CA GLU A 844 51.66 -36.31 -53.56
C GLU A 844 52.81 -36.20 -52.56
N PHE A 845 52.56 -36.38 -51.27
CA PHE A 845 53.57 -36.30 -50.20
C PHE A 845 53.14 -37.15 -48.99
N VAL A 846 54.05 -37.37 -48.04
CA VAL A 846 53.71 -38.05 -46.78
C VAL A 846 53.43 -37.01 -45.71
N ASN A 847 52.37 -37.25 -44.95
CA ASN A 847 51.99 -36.42 -43.84
C ASN A 847 52.71 -36.88 -42.56
N ASP A 848 53.69 -36.09 -42.11
CA ASP A 848 54.48 -36.35 -40.91
C ASP A 848 53.91 -35.66 -39.65
N PHE A 849 52.68 -35.12 -39.70
CA PHE A 849 52.07 -34.47 -38.54
C PHE A 849 51.80 -35.48 -37.42
N LYS A 850 52.36 -35.21 -36.23
CA LYS A 850 51.89 -35.77 -34.96
C LYS A 850 50.54 -35.14 -34.57
N ALA A 851 49.49 -35.50 -35.29
CA ALA A 851 48.13 -35.35 -34.78
C ALA A 851 47.91 -36.30 -33.58
N PRO A 852 47.05 -35.96 -32.59
CA PRO A 852 46.78 -36.82 -31.44
C PRO A 852 46.19 -38.20 -31.77
N ASN A 853 45.62 -38.37 -32.98
CA ASN A 853 44.98 -39.60 -33.45
C ASN A 853 45.53 -40.00 -34.84
N ASP A 854 46.35 -41.05 -34.88
CA ASP A 854 46.54 -42.05 -35.96
C ASP A 854 46.74 -41.63 -37.45
N MET A 855 47.03 -40.37 -37.78
CA MET A 855 47.24 -39.93 -39.19
C MET A 855 48.70 -39.87 -39.66
N ASN A 856 49.66 -40.06 -38.76
CA ASN A 856 51.10 -39.97 -39.06
C ASN A 856 51.55 -41.02 -40.10
N GLY A 857 52.25 -40.60 -41.14
CA GLY A 857 52.76 -41.45 -42.23
C GLY A 857 51.79 -41.73 -43.37
N ARG A 858 50.60 -41.10 -43.40
CA ARG A 858 49.64 -41.28 -44.51
C ARG A 858 50.07 -40.48 -45.74
N LYS A 859 50.06 -41.12 -46.91
CA LYS A 859 50.20 -40.41 -48.21
C LYS A 859 48.98 -39.54 -48.49
N VAL A 860 49.21 -38.27 -48.72
CA VAL A 860 48.19 -37.26 -49.10
C VAL A 860 48.39 -36.88 -50.56
N SER A 861 47.30 -36.63 -51.27
CA SER A 861 47.30 -36.12 -52.65
C SER A 861 46.41 -34.89 -52.75
N TYR A 862 46.98 -33.76 -53.15
CA TYR A 862 46.27 -32.49 -53.35
C TYR A 862 46.22 -32.13 -54.84
N LYS A 863 45.17 -31.44 -55.29
CA LYS A 863 44.99 -30.99 -56.67
C LYS A 863 44.59 -29.52 -56.73
N GLY A 864 45.14 -28.78 -57.70
CA GLY A 864 44.82 -27.38 -57.93
C GLY A 864 45.12 -26.95 -59.35
N HIS A 865 45.06 -25.63 -59.61
CA HIS A 865 45.48 -25.03 -60.87
C HIS A 865 46.18 -23.69 -60.64
N PHE A 866 46.97 -23.26 -61.64
CA PHE A 866 47.70 -22.01 -61.68
C PHE A 866 47.81 -21.48 -63.12
N SER A 867 47.97 -20.18 -63.30
CA SER A 867 48.08 -19.56 -64.63
C SER A 867 49.53 -19.34 -65.06
N LEU A 868 49.87 -19.72 -66.29
CA LEU A 868 51.08 -19.21 -66.96
C LEU A 868 50.74 -17.86 -67.59
N LYS A 869 51.47 -16.80 -67.23
CA LYS A 869 51.33 -15.47 -67.83
C LYS A 869 52.62 -15.13 -68.60
N ARG A 870 52.50 -14.51 -69.78
CA ARG A 870 53.61 -13.91 -70.55
C ARG A 870 53.18 -12.57 -71.09
#